data_AF-A0E0W6-F1
#
_entry.id   AF-A0E0W6-F1
#
_cell.length_a   1.000
_cell.length_b   1.000
_cell.length_c   1.000
_cell.angle_alpha   90.00
_cell.angle_beta   90.00
_cell.angle_gamma   90.00
#
_symmetry.space_group_name_H-M   'P 1'
#
loop_
_entity.id
_entity.type
_entity.pdbx_description
1 polymer ?
#
loop_
_entity_poly.entity_id
_entity_poly.type
_entity_poly.pdbx_seq_one_letter_code
_entity_poly.pdbx_strand_id
1 'polypeptide(L)'
;MKQQYSKQENSKDFEEFHHIEELKELFLLNSINDGSSFQKVVKLGGDQGLAKQLKSHLLKGIDSEAQVQENREKFGNNDPIEKEPAQLYELILECFGDTMLQILLVAALVSTVIGIINEGVKTGWTEGATIFLAVFLIVSITAGNNYLKERQFQQLRRKLDDGMIQVVRGGIVEISIKEIVVGDILQFGIGDIFPVDGLMIQGSQIKVDESPMTGESDEIKKLPFNEMTQQQLNNKDHHHYSPFLISGTRCLDGNGYMLVLQVGQNTIQGQLKLLLNQDNPPTPLQQKLEGVAENIGKLGTLVAILTFIALMGHLLYDVFVDHKHELFTLLSLQLIIEAFMIGVTIIVVAVPEGLPLAVTIALAYSVGKMKDEQNLVKNLASCEIMGGANNICSDKTGTLTQNIMQVTALWIDNHNYLNQEINITSKISKQSIEVMSESICYNSIANPTKDRNTNRWTQIGNKTECALIELADNFGFKYSNYRQNDRILRQIPFSSKRKKMVTAILNPKNQSIRIFSKGASEIILQQCFRYVSNNGAELPLDKTKKDDILHNVIENFASHSLRTIAIAYKDLEPQTHVHQINEDEIDKDLTLIAIAGIRDPIRPDVAESIKQCTRSGVTVRMVTGDNIITAQSIALECGILEKNRAQQEFEVIEGKRFRDLVGGLVNAKNEEGNEIKVVKNMQIFQKISKEMKVMARASPEDKYLLVTGLIQEGNVVAVTGDGTNDAPALKKADVGFAMGITGSDVAKDAADIILIDDNFSSIITAMKWGRNIYDCIRKFIQFQLTVNLVALFMSFTGAVILKQSPLNAIEMLWVNLIMDTFASLALATEPPSIKVLDRQPYRRTDQIVSPTMYRTIVGASLYQILVLTFILFLLPKFIDCSIPEELIEQKYPKNVVQMSIFFQAFVLMQVFNSISCRQLDYHTRNPFANFCNNPLFWVVQTITVIVQVLLIQYGGKYVKVSHLTLFQHLLCVGFGIGGIVFSILFKFIPEQLCQKIHLFREEEIKTEKMDDTLTSKLRRKSTMRLHTSQRSKHDIGSLKKMSSDKL
;
A
#
# COMPACT_ATOMS: atom_id res chain seq x y z
N MET A 1 -26.64 37.30 11.12
CA MET A 1 -27.12 36.46 9.99
C MET A 1 -28.41 36.98 9.34
N LYS A 2 -29.59 36.98 9.99
CA LYS A 2 -30.87 37.40 9.36
C LYS A 2 -30.90 38.81 8.74
N GLN A 3 -30.09 39.75 9.24
CA GLN A 3 -30.12 41.15 8.79
C GLN A 3 -29.16 41.49 7.63
N GLN A 4 -28.17 40.65 7.32
CA GLN A 4 -27.19 40.93 6.26
C GLN A 4 -27.60 40.36 4.89
N TYR A 5 -28.45 39.33 4.87
CA TYR A 5 -28.87 38.64 3.65
C TYR A 5 -30.28 38.99 3.16
N SER A 6 -31.03 39.88 3.83
CA SER A 6 -32.42 40.21 3.47
C SER A 6 -32.57 41.42 2.52
N LYS A 7 -31.48 41.97 1.96
CA LYS A 7 -31.52 43.30 1.31
C LYS A 7 -31.14 43.36 -0.19
N GLN A 8 -30.94 42.24 -0.87
CA GLN A 8 -30.71 42.24 -2.32
C GLN A 8 -31.46 41.11 -3.04
N GLU A 9 -32.80 41.11 -2.93
CA GLU A 9 -33.67 40.43 -3.90
C GLU A 9 -34.05 41.43 -5.00
N ASN A 10 -33.20 41.60 -6.02
CA ASN A 10 -33.63 42.26 -7.26
C ASN A 10 -33.26 41.38 -8.45
N SER A 11 -34.28 41.00 -9.21
CA SER A 11 -34.25 40.16 -10.39
C SER A 11 -33.42 40.78 -11.51
N LYS A 12 -32.28 40.16 -11.83
CA LYS A 12 -31.75 40.13 -13.19
C LYS A 12 -31.86 38.68 -13.67
N ASP A 13 -32.44 38.49 -14.85
CA ASP A 13 -32.41 37.21 -15.55
C ASP A 13 -30.97 36.98 -16.02
N PHE A 14 -30.34 35.97 -15.44
CA PHE A 14 -29.02 35.48 -15.86
C PHE A 14 -29.25 34.27 -16.75
N GLU A 15 -28.47 34.13 -17.84
CA GLU A 15 -28.53 32.96 -18.73
C GLU A 15 -28.36 31.66 -17.91
N GLU A 16 -29.21 30.66 -18.17
CA GLU A 16 -29.12 29.34 -17.54
C GLU A 16 -27.90 28.58 -18.07
N PHE A 17 -27.15 27.90 -17.20
CA PHE A 17 -26.08 26.99 -17.63
C PHE A 17 -26.68 25.83 -18.42
N HIS A 18 -26.43 25.80 -19.73
CA HIS A 18 -26.88 24.71 -20.59
C HIS A 18 -25.80 23.63 -20.80
N HIS A 19 -24.51 23.92 -20.55
CA HIS A 19 -23.41 22.98 -20.81
C HIS A 19 -22.32 22.97 -19.73
N ILE A 20 -21.83 21.76 -19.43
CA ILE A 20 -20.73 21.49 -18.49
C ILE A 20 -19.40 22.16 -18.87
N GLU A 21 -19.23 22.53 -20.15
CA GLU A 21 -18.02 23.15 -20.69
C GLU A 21 -17.78 24.56 -20.13
N GLU A 22 -18.84 25.30 -19.82
CA GLU A 22 -18.72 26.65 -19.24
C GLU A 22 -18.17 26.61 -17.80
N LEU A 23 -18.51 25.56 -17.03
CA LEU A 23 -17.90 25.32 -15.72
C LEU A 23 -16.45 24.86 -15.84
N LYS A 24 -16.09 24.10 -16.89
CA LYS A 24 -14.70 23.66 -17.17
C LYS A 24 -13.74 24.82 -17.31
N GLU A 25 -14.16 25.89 -17.97
CA GLU A 25 -13.31 27.06 -18.17
C GLU A 25 -12.97 27.82 -16.88
N LEU A 26 -13.72 27.63 -15.80
CA LEU A 26 -13.44 28.25 -14.50
C LEU A 26 -12.23 27.61 -13.81
N PHE A 27 -11.95 26.33 -14.09
CA PHE A 27 -10.94 25.52 -13.41
C PHE A 27 -9.74 25.19 -14.32
N LEU A 28 -9.20 26.21 -14.98
CA LEU A 28 -7.88 26.14 -15.61
C LEU A 28 -6.84 26.78 -14.68
N LEU A 29 -5.77 26.05 -14.32
CA LEU A 29 -4.75 26.53 -13.37
C LEU A 29 -4.18 27.91 -13.74
N ASN A 30 -3.87 28.13 -15.03
CA ASN A 30 -3.41 29.43 -15.52
C ASN A 30 -4.49 30.52 -15.34
N SER A 31 -5.76 30.18 -15.61
CA SER A 31 -6.87 31.13 -15.51
C SER A 31 -7.21 31.52 -14.07
N ILE A 32 -7.01 30.60 -13.12
CA ILE A 32 -7.13 30.85 -11.67
C ILE A 32 -6.00 31.78 -11.22
N ASN A 33 -4.76 31.47 -11.61
CA ASN A 33 -3.57 32.25 -11.22
C ASN A 33 -3.56 33.66 -11.83
N ASP A 34 -4.04 33.81 -13.06
CA ASP A 34 -4.14 35.09 -13.76
C ASP A 34 -5.39 35.90 -13.35
N GLY A 35 -6.22 35.38 -12.43
CA GLY A 35 -7.43 36.05 -11.91
C GLY A 35 -8.62 36.10 -12.89
N SER A 36 -8.47 35.56 -14.10
CA SER A 36 -9.53 35.54 -15.12
C SER A 36 -10.75 34.70 -14.71
N SER A 37 -10.54 33.59 -14.00
CA SER A 37 -11.63 32.75 -13.47
C SER A 37 -12.48 33.52 -12.45
N PHE A 38 -11.83 34.33 -11.61
CA PHE A 38 -12.55 35.18 -10.65
C PHE A 38 -13.43 36.21 -11.36
N GLN A 39 -12.91 36.88 -12.39
CA GLN A 39 -13.69 37.86 -13.16
C GLN A 39 -14.90 37.22 -13.87
N LYS A 40 -14.78 35.97 -14.33
CA LYS A 40 -15.91 35.22 -14.89
C LYS A 40 -16.99 34.97 -13.84
N VAL A 41 -16.61 34.54 -12.62
CA VAL A 41 -17.56 34.33 -11.52
C VAL A 41 -18.26 35.63 -11.12
N VAL A 42 -17.56 36.76 -11.10
CA VAL A 42 -18.18 38.08 -10.86
C VAL A 42 -19.23 38.43 -11.91
N LYS A 43 -18.96 38.15 -13.20
CA LYS A 43 -19.94 38.38 -14.29
C LYS A 43 -21.19 37.51 -14.15
N LEU A 44 -21.05 36.32 -13.56
CA LEU A 44 -22.14 35.36 -13.30
C LEU A 44 -22.98 35.69 -12.04
N GLY A 45 -22.76 36.86 -11.42
CA GLY A 45 -23.50 37.25 -10.22
C GLY A 45 -22.90 36.72 -8.91
N GLY A 46 -21.63 36.29 -8.92
CA GLY A 46 -20.90 35.87 -7.72
C GLY A 46 -21.29 34.49 -7.20
N ASP A 47 -21.02 34.24 -5.92
CA ASP A 47 -21.39 33.00 -5.22
C ASP A 47 -22.92 32.80 -5.17
N GLN A 48 -23.69 33.87 -4.99
CA GLN A 48 -25.16 33.82 -4.99
C GLN A 48 -25.74 33.55 -6.38
N GLY A 49 -25.19 34.18 -7.43
CA GLY A 49 -25.60 33.95 -8.82
C GLY A 49 -25.37 32.50 -9.25
N LEU A 50 -24.18 31.96 -8.96
CA LEU A 50 -23.84 30.56 -9.20
C LEU A 50 -24.73 29.60 -8.43
N ALA A 51 -24.96 29.82 -7.13
CA ALA A 51 -25.83 28.97 -6.34
C ALA A 51 -27.26 28.95 -6.90
N LYS A 52 -27.79 30.10 -7.33
CA LYS A 52 -29.12 30.21 -7.94
C LYS A 52 -29.20 29.46 -9.27
N GLN A 53 -28.18 29.58 -10.13
CA GLN A 53 -28.11 28.86 -11.40
C GLN A 53 -28.02 27.33 -11.20
N LEU A 54 -27.32 26.87 -10.17
CA LEU A 54 -27.25 25.46 -9.77
C LEU A 54 -28.46 24.99 -8.94
N LYS A 55 -29.47 25.86 -8.76
CA LYS A 55 -30.67 25.64 -7.93
C LYS A 55 -30.34 25.26 -6.47
N SER A 56 -29.19 25.64 -5.94
CA SER A 56 -28.72 25.30 -4.59
C SER A 56 -28.80 26.49 -3.63
N HIS A 57 -29.07 26.23 -2.33
CA HIS A 57 -29.16 27.28 -1.32
C HIS A 57 -27.90 27.33 -0.44
N LEU A 58 -27.17 28.46 -0.39
CA LEU A 58 -25.87 28.58 0.29
C LEU A 58 -25.82 28.16 1.78
N LEU A 59 -26.96 28.11 2.49
CA LEU A 59 -27.04 27.65 3.89
C LEU A 59 -27.64 26.26 4.08
N LYS A 60 -28.40 25.75 3.10
CA LYS A 60 -29.17 24.50 3.22
C LYS A 60 -28.74 23.44 2.20
N GLY A 61 -27.96 23.85 1.21
CA GLY A 61 -27.58 23.06 0.04
C GLY A 61 -28.78 22.67 -0.81
N ILE A 62 -28.76 21.43 -1.30
CA ILE A 62 -29.81 20.85 -2.12
C ILE A 62 -30.85 20.18 -1.21
N ASP A 63 -32.12 20.60 -1.31
CA ASP A 63 -33.20 20.14 -0.43
C ASP A 63 -34.00 18.95 -1.02
N SER A 64 -33.75 18.53 -2.28
CA SER A 64 -34.53 17.48 -2.97
C SER A 64 -33.65 16.41 -3.64
N GLU A 65 -33.95 15.13 -3.36
CA GLU A 65 -33.36 13.96 -4.05
C GLU A 65 -33.55 14.01 -5.57
N ALA A 66 -34.70 14.50 -6.06
CA ALA A 66 -34.96 14.61 -7.49
C ALA A 66 -33.99 15.58 -8.18
N GLN A 67 -33.56 16.62 -7.46
CA GLN A 67 -32.59 17.59 -7.96
C GLN A 67 -31.16 17.04 -7.95
N VAL A 68 -30.81 16.20 -6.96
CA VAL A 68 -29.53 15.46 -6.96
C VAL A 68 -29.43 14.59 -8.21
N GLN A 69 -30.51 13.88 -8.56
CA GLN A 69 -30.56 13.05 -9.77
C GLN A 69 -30.52 13.90 -11.06
N GLU A 70 -31.25 15.02 -11.12
CA GLU A 70 -31.19 15.96 -12.27
C GLU A 70 -29.75 16.49 -12.48
N ASN A 71 -29.07 16.89 -11.40
CA ASN A 71 -27.70 17.39 -11.47
C ASN A 71 -26.70 16.28 -11.86
N ARG A 72 -26.95 15.05 -11.42
CA ARG A 72 -26.15 13.88 -11.79
C ARG A 72 -26.25 13.58 -13.29
N GLU A 73 -27.45 13.65 -13.86
CA GLU A 73 -27.66 13.45 -15.30
C GLU A 73 -27.08 14.58 -16.15
N LYS A 74 -27.14 15.83 -15.66
CA LYS A 74 -26.61 17.01 -16.38
C LYS A 74 -25.09 17.16 -16.30
N PHE A 75 -24.50 16.93 -15.12
CA PHE A 75 -23.10 17.24 -14.84
C PHE A 75 -22.22 16.00 -14.65
N GLY A 76 -22.81 14.81 -14.67
CA GLY A 76 -22.11 13.53 -14.50
C GLY A 76 -21.92 13.11 -13.05
N ASN A 77 -21.27 11.96 -12.87
CA ASN A 77 -21.01 11.33 -11.57
C ASN A 77 -19.59 11.63 -11.06
N ASN A 78 -19.40 11.55 -9.74
CA ASN A 78 -18.09 11.56 -9.13
C ASN A 78 -17.45 10.15 -9.06
N ASP A 79 -17.56 9.39 -10.15
CA ASP A 79 -17.01 8.02 -10.21
C ASP A 79 -15.48 8.06 -10.42
N PRO A 80 -14.72 7.13 -9.79
CA PRO A 80 -13.29 7.03 -9.99
C PRO A 80 -12.96 6.66 -11.45
N ILE A 81 -11.86 7.22 -11.95
CA ILE A 81 -11.41 7.02 -13.33
C ILE A 81 -10.68 5.69 -13.41
N GLU A 82 -11.40 4.63 -13.81
CA GLU A 82 -10.85 3.30 -14.02
C GLU A 82 -10.39 3.13 -15.48
N LYS A 83 -9.26 2.44 -15.69
CA LYS A 83 -8.90 1.91 -17.01
C LYS A 83 -9.90 0.79 -17.34
N GLU A 84 -10.50 0.84 -18.53
CA GLU A 84 -11.34 -0.27 -19.00
C GLU A 84 -10.50 -1.56 -19.02
N PRO A 85 -11.04 -2.70 -18.54
CA PRO A 85 -10.33 -3.97 -18.60
C PRO A 85 -10.06 -4.32 -20.05
N ALA A 86 -8.88 -4.87 -20.34
CA ALA A 86 -8.67 -5.48 -21.65
C ALA A 86 -9.72 -6.58 -21.86
N GLN A 87 -10.28 -6.59 -23.06
CA GLN A 87 -11.25 -7.63 -23.41
C GLN A 87 -10.51 -8.94 -23.69
N LEU A 88 -11.20 -10.07 -23.51
CA LEU A 88 -10.57 -11.39 -23.71
C LEU A 88 -9.93 -11.54 -25.10
N TYR A 89 -10.52 -10.94 -26.14
CA TYR A 89 -9.96 -10.99 -27.49
C TYR A 89 -8.64 -10.20 -27.62
N GLU A 90 -8.48 -9.10 -26.88
CA GLU A 90 -7.27 -8.28 -26.89
C GLU A 90 -6.12 -9.05 -26.25
N LEU A 91 -6.41 -9.73 -25.13
CA LEU A 91 -5.45 -10.60 -24.44
C LEU A 91 -5.04 -11.81 -25.31
N ILE A 92 -5.97 -12.35 -26.10
CA ILE A 92 -5.66 -13.42 -27.07
C ILE A 92 -4.73 -12.88 -28.18
N LEU A 93 -5.02 -11.69 -28.73
CA LEU A 93 -4.18 -11.07 -29.76
C LEU A 93 -2.78 -10.74 -29.24
N GLU A 94 -2.69 -10.30 -27.98
CA GLU A 94 -1.41 -10.05 -27.31
C GLU A 94 -0.55 -11.31 -27.22
N CYS A 95 -1.15 -12.48 -26.94
CA CYS A 95 -0.43 -13.76 -26.93
C CYS A 95 0.18 -14.09 -28.30
N PHE A 96 -0.46 -13.74 -29.42
CA PHE A 96 0.11 -13.93 -30.76
C PHE A 96 1.25 -12.97 -31.11
N GLY A 97 1.52 -11.97 -30.26
CA GLY A 97 2.70 -11.10 -30.36
C GLY A 97 4.01 -11.80 -29.99
N ASP A 98 3.95 -12.94 -29.31
CA ASP A 98 5.13 -13.71 -28.90
C ASP A 98 5.85 -14.34 -30.09
N THR A 99 7.14 -14.03 -30.25
CA THR A 99 8.00 -14.53 -31.33
C THR A 99 8.18 -16.05 -31.28
N MET A 100 8.13 -16.68 -30.10
CA MET A 100 8.25 -18.13 -29.94
C MET A 100 7.01 -18.85 -30.46
N LEU A 101 5.81 -18.36 -30.12
CA LEU A 101 4.55 -18.89 -30.64
C LEU A 101 4.45 -18.71 -32.15
N GLN A 102 4.92 -17.57 -32.68
CA GLN A 102 5.00 -17.34 -34.13
C GLN A 102 5.91 -18.37 -34.83
N ILE A 103 7.09 -18.65 -34.27
CA ILE A 103 8.00 -19.68 -34.82
C ILE A 103 7.34 -21.06 -34.80
N LEU A 104 6.64 -21.42 -33.72
CA LEU A 104 5.95 -22.71 -33.62
C LEU A 104 4.81 -22.84 -34.64
N LEU A 105 4.06 -21.76 -34.88
CA LEU A 105 2.99 -21.72 -35.89
C LEU A 105 3.54 -21.88 -37.32
N VAL A 106 4.66 -21.21 -37.63
CA VAL A 106 5.33 -21.38 -38.93
C VAL A 106 5.82 -22.81 -39.09
N ALA A 107 6.42 -23.39 -38.05
CA ALA A 107 6.92 -24.76 -38.13
C ALA A 107 5.79 -25.81 -38.18
N ALA A 108 4.67 -25.58 -37.50
CA ALA A 108 3.46 -26.39 -37.63
C ALA A 108 2.91 -26.36 -39.07
N LEU A 109 2.91 -25.18 -39.71
CA LEU A 109 2.49 -25.03 -41.09
C LEU A 109 3.43 -25.79 -42.04
N VAL A 110 4.74 -25.64 -41.88
CA VAL A 110 5.75 -26.36 -42.69
C VAL A 110 5.64 -27.88 -42.49
N SER A 111 5.51 -28.34 -41.24
CA SER A 111 5.32 -29.76 -40.91
C SER A 111 4.04 -30.32 -41.55
N THR A 112 2.94 -29.56 -41.53
CA THR A 112 1.68 -29.96 -42.18
C THR A 112 1.86 -30.13 -43.70
N VAL A 113 2.53 -29.16 -44.35
CA VAL A 113 2.75 -29.19 -45.81
C VAL A 113 3.60 -30.40 -46.20
N ILE A 114 4.72 -30.62 -45.49
CA ILE A 114 5.62 -31.74 -45.78
C ILE A 114 4.97 -33.08 -45.47
N GLY A 115 4.25 -33.19 -44.36
CA GLY A 115 3.53 -34.39 -43.98
C GLY A 115 2.47 -34.77 -45.02
N ILE A 116 1.69 -33.81 -45.53
CA ILE A 116 0.72 -34.04 -46.61
C ILE A 116 1.40 -34.53 -47.90
N ILE A 117 2.58 -33.99 -48.23
CA ILE A 117 3.35 -34.40 -49.42
C ILE A 117 3.87 -35.84 -49.26
N ASN A 118 4.37 -36.22 -48.08
CA ASN A 118 5.00 -37.53 -47.85
C ASN A 118 4.02 -38.66 -47.57
N GLU A 119 3.01 -38.43 -46.72
CA GLU A 119 2.10 -39.47 -46.23
C GLU A 119 0.71 -39.40 -46.87
N GLY A 120 0.49 -38.38 -47.72
CA GLY A 120 -0.79 -38.10 -48.34
C GLY A 120 -1.77 -37.38 -47.41
N VAL A 121 -2.84 -36.86 -48.02
CA VAL A 121 -3.85 -35.99 -47.36
C VAL A 121 -4.58 -36.70 -46.21
N LYS A 122 -4.63 -38.04 -46.16
CA LYS A 122 -5.38 -38.77 -45.14
C LYS A 122 -4.68 -38.79 -43.77
N THR A 123 -3.35 -38.87 -43.73
CA THR A 123 -2.58 -39.05 -42.47
C THR A 123 -1.53 -37.97 -42.23
N GLY A 124 -1.00 -37.35 -43.28
CA GLY A 124 0.12 -36.41 -43.19
C GLY A 124 -0.17 -35.08 -42.50
N TRP A 125 -1.44 -34.70 -42.33
CA TRP A 125 -1.82 -33.45 -41.64
C TRP A 125 -1.81 -33.59 -40.11
N THR A 126 -1.74 -34.83 -39.58
CA THR A 126 -2.01 -35.11 -38.16
C THR A 126 -0.98 -34.49 -37.21
N GLU A 127 0.30 -34.48 -37.58
CA GLU A 127 1.37 -33.95 -36.72
C GLU A 127 1.29 -32.43 -36.58
N GLY A 128 1.19 -31.70 -37.70
CA GLY A 128 1.04 -30.24 -37.68
C GLY A 128 -0.27 -29.77 -37.05
N ALA A 129 -1.39 -30.46 -37.29
CA ALA A 129 -2.66 -30.16 -36.63
C ALA A 129 -2.61 -30.37 -35.11
N THR A 130 -1.82 -31.33 -34.65
CA THR A 130 -1.64 -31.53 -33.21
C THR A 130 -0.86 -30.38 -32.58
N ILE A 131 0.15 -29.83 -33.27
CA ILE A 131 0.86 -28.62 -32.82
C ILE A 131 -0.07 -27.41 -32.80
N PHE A 132 -0.91 -27.21 -33.83
CA PHE A 132 -1.90 -26.13 -33.84
C PHE A 132 -2.89 -26.22 -32.66
N LEU A 133 -3.39 -27.43 -32.37
CA LEU A 133 -4.28 -27.66 -31.22
C LEU A 133 -3.57 -27.34 -29.89
N ALA A 134 -2.29 -27.70 -29.78
CA ALA A 134 -1.47 -27.39 -28.62
C ALA A 134 -1.31 -25.88 -28.41
N VAL A 135 -0.97 -25.14 -29.47
CA VAL A 135 -0.88 -23.66 -29.44
C VAL A 135 -2.22 -23.04 -29.03
N PHE A 136 -3.32 -23.52 -29.62
CA PHE A 136 -4.65 -23.03 -29.28
C PHE A 136 -4.98 -23.21 -27.79
N LEU A 137 -4.66 -24.39 -27.22
CA LEU A 137 -4.85 -24.65 -25.80
C LEU A 137 -3.99 -23.73 -24.92
N ILE A 138 -2.72 -23.53 -25.28
CA ILE A 138 -1.81 -22.64 -24.55
C ILE A 138 -2.34 -21.22 -24.56
N VAL A 139 -2.64 -20.66 -25.74
CA VAL A 139 -3.17 -19.29 -25.86
C VAL A 139 -4.47 -19.14 -25.09
N SER A 140 -5.37 -20.12 -25.13
CA SER A 140 -6.63 -20.10 -24.39
C SER A 140 -6.42 -20.08 -22.88
N ILE A 141 -5.50 -20.90 -22.36
CA ILE A 141 -5.17 -20.96 -20.93
C ILE A 141 -4.46 -19.68 -20.49
N THR A 142 -3.48 -19.21 -21.25
CA THR A 142 -2.71 -17.99 -20.96
C THR A 142 -3.60 -16.74 -20.98
N ALA A 143 -4.40 -16.57 -22.02
CA ALA A 143 -5.35 -15.45 -22.10
C ALA A 143 -6.42 -15.53 -21.00
N GLY A 144 -6.92 -16.74 -20.68
CA GLY A 144 -7.84 -16.97 -19.58
C GLY A 144 -7.25 -16.59 -18.22
N ASN A 145 -5.99 -16.94 -17.96
CA ASN A 145 -5.26 -16.55 -16.76
C ASN A 145 -5.05 -15.03 -16.68
N ASN A 146 -4.64 -14.40 -17.78
CA ASN A 146 -4.47 -12.94 -17.84
C ASN A 146 -5.79 -12.20 -17.61
N TYR A 147 -6.90 -12.73 -18.14
CA TYR A 147 -8.23 -12.17 -17.92
C TYR A 147 -8.67 -12.27 -16.44
N LEU A 148 -8.43 -13.43 -15.81
CA LEU A 148 -8.69 -13.61 -14.38
C LEU A 148 -7.84 -12.66 -13.53
N LYS A 149 -6.56 -12.49 -13.89
CA LYS A 149 -5.65 -11.53 -13.26
C LYS A 149 -6.24 -10.12 -13.31
N GLU A 150 -6.60 -9.62 -14.49
CA GLU A 150 -7.08 -8.25 -14.64
C GLU A 150 -8.39 -7.99 -13.88
N ARG A 151 -9.31 -8.96 -13.87
CA ARG A 151 -10.54 -8.89 -13.06
C ARG A 151 -10.29 -8.85 -11.56
N GLN A 152 -9.38 -9.67 -11.05
CA GLN A 152 -9.05 -9.67 -9.62
C GLN A 152 -8.43 -8.32 -9.22
N PHE A 153 -7.58 -7.75 -10.07
CA PHE A 153 -7.02 -6.40 -9.86
C PHE A 153 -8.10 -5.32 -9.82
N GLN A 154 -9.10 -5.39 -10.70
CA GLN A 154 -10.20 -4.43 -10.70
C GLN A 154 -11.09 -4.53 -9.46
N GLN A 155 -11.39 -5.75 -9.01
CA GLN A 155 -12.19 -5.95 -7.79
C GLN A 155 -11.50 -5.39 -6.54
N LEU A 156 -10.17 -5.47 -6.49
CA LEU A 156 -9.38 -4.85 -5.42
C LEU A 156 -9.44 -3.32 -5.50
N ARG A 157 -9.34 -2.74 -6.70
CA ARG A 157 -9.42 -1.28 -6.91
C ARG A 157 -10.77 -0.69 -6.51
N ARG A 158 -11.88 -1.31 -6.92
CA ARG A 158 -13.24 -0.82 -6.64
C ARG A 158 -13.55 -0.63 -5.15
N LYS A 159 -12.89 -1.41 -4.29
CA LYS A 159 -13.08 -1.38 -2.83
C LYS A 159 -12.16 -0.38 -2.11
N LEU A 160 -11.24 0.30 -2.80
CA LEU A 160 -10.34 1.28 -2.18
C LEU A 160 -10.95 2.69 -2.12
N ASP A 161 -11.97 2.99 -2.95
CA ASP A 161 -12.51 4.34 -3.15
C ASP A 161 -13.85 4.62 -2.41
N ASP A 162 -14.17 3.86 -1.36
CA ASP A 162 -15.42 4.03 -0.58
C ASP A 162 -15.22 4.97 0.64
N GLY A 163 -14.81 6.21 0.39
CA GLY A 163 -14.74 7.25 1.42
C GLY A 163 -16.09 7.92 1.69
N MET A 164 -16.27 8.44 2.91
CA MET A 164 -17.45 9.22 3.33
C MET A 164 -17.07 10.69 3.53
N ILE A 165 -17.99 11.61 3.25
CA ILE A 165 -17.79 13.05 3.41
C ILE A 165 -19.06 13.74 3.88
N GLN A 166 -18.91 14.89 4.54
CA GLN A 166 -20.03 15.69 5.02
C GLN A 166 -20.47 16.72 3.98
N VAL A 167 -21.75 16.68 3.62
CA VAL A 167 -22.39 17.67 2.76
C VAL A 167 -23.63 18.26 3.44
N VAL A 168 -24.01 19.46 3.03
CA VAL A 168 -25.25 20.10 3.47
C VAL A 168 -26.34 19.80 2.43
N ARG A 169 -27.36 19.03 2.82
CA ARG A 169 -28.59 18.73 2.04
C ARG A 169 -29.79 18.77 2.99
N GLY A 170 -30.49 19.91 3.12
CA GLY A 170 -31.53 20.12 4.13
C GLY A 170 -31.04 20.08 5.60
N GLY A 171 -29.74 19.90 5.80
CA GLY A 171 -29.04 19.62 7.06
C GLY A 171 -27.67 18.99 6.78
N ILE A 172 -26.82 18.82 7.79
CA ILE A 172 -25.50 18.17 7.61
C ILE A 172 -25.73 16.65 7.56
N VAL A 173 -25.37 16.03 6.44
CA VAL A 173 -25.47 14.58 6.20
C VAL A 173 -24.13 14.04 5.74
N GLU A 174 -23.83 12.79 6.09
CA GLU A 174 -22.62 12.09 5.68
C GLU A 174 -22.98 11.15 4.51
N ILE A 175 -22.34 11.35 3.35
CA ILE A 175 -22.58 10.59 2.12
C ILE A 175 -21.28 10.01 1.57
N SER A 176 -21.37 9.05 0.64
CA SER A 176 -20.19 8.56 -0.06
C SER A 176 -19.61 9.64 -0.98
N ILE A 177 -18.28 9.68 -1.14
CA ILE A 177 -17.60 10.57 -2.09
C ILE A 177 -18.15 10.42 -3.52
N LYS A 178 -18.54 9.20 -3.91
CA LYS A 178 -19.12 8.90 -5.23
C LYS A 178 -20.49 9.55 -5.45
N GLU A 179 -21.20 9.87 -4.37
CA GLU A 179 -22.55 10.43 -4.42
C GLU A 179 -22.60 11.96 -4.50
N ILE A 180 -21.43 12.63 -4.42
CA ILE A 180 -21.31 14.08 -4.56
C ILE A 180 -21.74 14.50 -5.97
N VAL A 181 -22.56 15.54 -6.05
CA VAL A 181 -22.98 16.14 -7.32
C VAL A 181 -22.67 17.63 -7.36
N VAL A 182 -22.66 18.21 -8.56
CA VAL A 182 -22.55 19.67 -8.73
C VAL A 182 -23.72 20.37 -8.03
N GLY A 183 -23.42 21.45 -7.30
CA GLY A 183 -24.38 22.20 -6.48
C GLY A 183 -24.47 21.77 -5.02
N ASP A 184 -23.85 20.65 -4.62
CA ASP A 184 -23.72 20.30 -3.20
C ASP A 184 -22.88 21.35 -2.45
N ILE A 185 -23.12 21.47 -1.15
CA ILE A 185 -22.27 22.28 -0.26
C ILE A 185 -21.46 21.34 0.61
N LEU A 186 -20.17 21.31 0.37
CA LEU A 186 -19.23 20.45 1.06
C LEU A 186 -18.68 21.19 2.28
N GLN A 187 -18.73 20.55 3.45
CA GLN A 187 -18.11 21.05 4.66
C GLN A 187 -16.70 20.47 4.75
N PHE A 188 -15.71 21.33 5.03
CA PHE A 188 -14.32 20.91 5.16
C PHE A 188 -13.62 21.57 6.36
N GLY A 189 -12.61 20.90 6.87
CA GLY A 189 -11.74 21.35 7.95
C GLY A 189 -10.27 21.01 7.72
N ILE A 190 -9.48 21.28 8.75
CA ILE A 190 -8.04 21.02 8.76
C ILE A 190 -7.76 19.54 8.47
N GLY A 191 -6.98 19.26 7.42
CA GLY A 191 -6.54 17.92 7.03
C GLY A 191 -7.35 17.30 5.89
N ASP A 192 -8.51 17.86 5.55
CA ASP A 192 -9.37 17.31 4.50
C ASP A 192 -8.74 17.49 3.10
N ILE A 193 -8.92 16.48 2.26
CA ILE A 193 -8.58 16.53 0.83
C ILE A 193 -9.85 16.85 0.07
N PHE A 194 -9.81 17.83 -0.83
CA PHE A 194 -10.96 18.16 -1.66
C PHE A 194 -11.15 17.06 -2.73
N PRO A 195 -12.27 16.31 -2.74
CA PRO A 195 -12.50 15.27 -3.75
C PRO A 195 -13.01 15.84 -5.08
N VAL A 196 -13.43 17.11 -5.07
CA VAL A 196 -14.14 17.78 -6.16
C VAL A 196 -13.66 19.23 -6.25
N ASP A 197 -13.85 19.87 -7.40
CA ASP A 197 -13.51 21.27 -7.61
C ASP A 197 -14.67 22.18 -7.18
N GLY A 198 -14.36 23.27 -6.47
CA GLY A 198 -15.41 24.14 -5.95
C GLY A 198 -14.97 25.55 -5.58
N LEU A 199 -15.96 26.34 -5.14
CA LEU A 199 -15.80 27.72 -4.72
C LEU A 199 -16.04 27.87 -3.21
N MET A 200 -15.13 28.54 -2.51
CA MET A 200 -15.25 28.79 -1.07
C MET A 200 -16.33 29.85 -0.78
N ILE A 201 -17.37 29.43 -0.06
CA ILE A 201 -18.50 30.31 0.33
C ILE A 201 -18.22 30.98 1.68
N GLN A 202 -17.70 30.21 2.64
CA GLN A 202 -17.46 30.66 4.02
C GLN A 202 -16.26 29.94 4.61
N GLY A 203 -15.51 30.60 5.49
CA GLY A 203 -14.47 30.00 6.31
C GLY A 203 -13.58 31.05 6.94
N SER A 204 -12.77 30.65 7.91
CA SER A 204 -11.90 31.56 8.67
C SER A 204 -10.46 31.07 8.62
N GLN A 205 -9.56 31.93 8.16
CA GLN A 205 -8.10 31.68 8.11
C GLN A 205 -7.73 30.40 7.35
N ILE A 206 -8.38 30.16 6.20
CA ILE A 206 -8.11 28.97 5.40
C ILE A 206 -6.75 29.05 4.72
N LYS A 207 -5.98 27.97 4.84
CA LYS A 207 -4.77 27.73 4.06
C LYS A 207 -4.88 26.39 3.35
N VAL A 208 -4.42 26.33 2.10
CA VAL A 208 -4.47 25.13 1.26
C VAL A 208 -3.09 24.82 0.70
N ASP A 209 -2.74 23.54 0.68
CA ASP A 209 -1.60 22.97 -0.03
C ASP A 209 -2.04 22.55 -1.43
N GLU A 210 -1.59 23.28 -2.45
CA GLU A 210 -1.85 22.99 -3.87
C GLU A 210 -0.69 22.27 -4.56
N SER A 211 0.35 21.88 -3.81
CA SER A 211 1.52 21.19 -4.34
C SER A 211 1.23 19.93 -5.17
N PRO A 212 0.17 19.13 -4.93
CA PRO A 212 -0.14 17.99 -5.79
C PRO A 212 -0.51 18.38 -7.23
N MET A 213 -0.99 19.60 -7.45
CA MET A 213 -1.43 20.10 -8.75
C MET A 213 -0.43 21.07 -9.39
N THR A 214 0.19 21.94 -8.58
CA THR A 214 1.12 22.98 -9.06
C THR A 214 2.59 22.55 -8.96
N GLY A 215 2.91 21.62 -8.07
CA GLY A 215 4.29 21.23 -7.74
C GLY A 215 5.01 22.22 -6.81
N GLU A 216 4.36 23.32 -6.41
CA GLU A 216 4.88 24.33 -5.49
C GLU A 216 4.38 24.04 -4.07
N SER A 217 5.29 23.96 -3.09
CA SER A 217 4.97 23.58 -1.71
C SER A 217 4.53 24.76 -0.82
N ASP A 218 4.19 25.89 -1.42
CA ASP A 218 3.85 27.11 -0.68
C ASP A 218 2.40 27.05 -0.16
N GLU A 219 2.20 27.51 1.08
CA GLU A 219 0.86 27.61 1.68
C GLU A 219 0.06 28.72 1.00
N ILE A 220 -1.03 28.37 0.32
CA ILE A 220 -1.89 29.35 -0.35
C ILE A 220 -3.05 29.72 0.58
N LYS A 221 -3.15 31.02 0.89
CA LYS A 221 -4.26 31.55 1.69
C LYS A 221 -5.52 31.64 0.84
N LYS A 222 -6.64 31.13 1.37
CA LYS A 222 -7.94 31.17 0.70
C LYS A 222 -8.87 32.11 1.47
N LEU A 223 -9.67 32.87 0.72
CA LEU A 223 -10.68 33.78 1.27
C LEU A 223 -12.04 33.41 0.69
N PRO A 224 -13.13 33.56 1.49
CA PRO A 224 -14.48 33.49 0.96
C PRO A 224 -14.67 34.46 -0.20
N PHE A 225 -15.46 34.07 -1.20
CA PHE A 225 -15.69 34.89 -2.40
C PHE A 225 -16.17 36.32 -2.08
N ASN A 226 -17.07 36.47 -1.10
CA ASN A 226 -17.60 37.77 -0.67
C ASN A 226 -16.52 38.69 -0.06
N GLU A 227 -15.63 38.14 0.76
CA GLU A 227 -14.54 38.90 1.39
C GLU A 227 -13.48 39.31 0.36
N MET A 228 -13.22 38.44 -0.62
CA MET A 228 -12.26 38.73 -1.69
C MET A 228 -12.76 39.84 -2.61
N THR A 229 -14.07 39.89 -2.90
CA THR A 229 -14.71 40.98 -3.64
C THR A 229 -14.55 42.33 -2.91
N GLN A 230 -14.67 42.34 -1.58
CA GLN A 230 -14.48 43.54 -0.76
C GLN A 230 -13.00 43.97 -0.66
N GLN A 231 -12.06 43.01 -0.62
CA GLN A 231 -10.63 43.32 -0.62
C GLN A 231 -10.13 43.83 -1.98
N GLN A 232 -10.63 43.30 -3.10
CA GLN A 232 -10.29 43.81 -4.44
C GLN A 232 -10.77 45.24 -4.69
N LEU A 233 -11.88 45.66 -4.07
CA LEU A 233 -12.32 47.06 -4.10
C LEU A 233 -11.34 48.00 -3.37
N ASN A 234 -10.53 47.47 -2.45
CA ASN A 234 -9.69 48.24 -1.53
C ASN A 234 -8.17 48.16 -1.79
N ASN A 235 -7.63 47.15 -2.49
CA ASN A 235 -6.19 47.00 -2.75
C ASN A 235 -5.85 46.35 -4.11
N LYS A 236 -4.71 46.75 -4.71
CA LYS A 236 -4.21 46.31 -6.03
C LYS A 236 -3.23 45.12 -6.01
N ASP A 237 -3.05 44.45 -4.87
CA ASP A 237 -2.16 43.29 -4.77
C ASP A 237 -2.90 42.00 -5.15
N HIS A 238 -2.84 41.65 -6.44
CA HIS A 238 -3.61 40.58 -7.07
C HIS A 238 -3.09 39.15 -6.82
N HIS A 239 -1.96 38.96 -6.14
CA HIS A 239 -1.16 37.74 -6.30
C HIS A 239 -1.16 36.72 -5.14
N HIS A 240 -1.98 36.90 -4.08
CA HIS A 240 -1.86 36.03 -2.89
C HIS A 240 -3.14 35.38 -2.34
N TYR A 241 -4.32 35.62 -2.93
CA TYR A 241 -5.58 35.05 -2.45
C TYR A 241 -6.45 34.52 -3.58
N SER A 242 -7.05 33.35 -3.40
CA SER A 242 -8.00 32.74 -4.34
C SER A 242 -9.18 32.12 -3.58
N PRO A 243 -10.42 32.20 -4.10
CA PRO A 243 -11.59 31.55 -3.52
C PRO A 243 -11.80 30.14 -4.09
N PHE A 244 -11.01 29.72 -5.08
CA PHE A 244 -11.13 28.42 -5.72
C PHE A 244 -10.42 27.35 -4.90
N LEU A 245 -11.09 26.21 -4.73
CA LEU A 245 -10.61 25.02 -4.05
C LEU A 245 -10.55 23.89 -5.08
N ILE A 246 -9.38 23.25 -5.18
CA ILE A 246 -9.05 22.35 -6.29
C ILE A 246 -9.04 20.90 -5.78
N SER A 247 -9.63 20.00 -6.54
CA SER A 247 -9.62 18.55 -6.37
C SER A 247 -8.21 18.01 -6.21
N GLY A 248 -8.00 17.14 -5.23
CA GLY A 248 -6.70 16.59 -4.86
C GLY A 248 -5.77 17.55 -4.10
N THR A 249 -6.19 18.80 -3.87
CA THR A 249 -5.50 19.73 -2.94
C THR A 249 -6.05 19.58 -1.53
N ARG A 250 -5.37 20.20 -0.56
CA ARG A 250 -5.57 19.87 0.86
C ARG A 250 -5.71 21.09 1.74
N CYS A 251 -6.66 21.07 2.67
CA CYS A 251 -6.77 22.09 3.70
C CYS A 251 -5.71 21.90 4.79
N LEU A 252 -4.80 22.87 4.94
CA LEU A 252 -3.75 22.88 5.96
C LEU A 252 -4.19 23.53 7.27
N ASP A 253 -5.05 24.55 7.19
CA ASP A 253 -5.50 25.34 8.34
C ASP A 253 -6.90 25.92 8.07
N GLY A 254 -7.65 26.15 9.15
CA GLY A 254 -9.02 26.66 9.14
C GLY A 254 -10.11 25.64 8.77
N ASN A 255 -11.37 26.06 8.89
CA ASN A 255 -12.55 25.29 8.51
C ASN A 255 -13.52 26.15 7.67
N GLY A 256 -14.30 25.54 6.78
CA GLY A 256 -15.17 26.26 5.86
C GLY A 256 -16.21 25.42 5.13
N TYR A 257 -16.90 26.08 4.21
CA TYR A 257 -17.92 25.51 3.33
C TYR A 257 -17.59 25.86 1.87
N MET A 258 -17.75 24.87 0.98
CA MET A 258 -17.44 24.96 -0.43
C MET A 258 -18.67 24.59 -1.28
N LEU A 259 -18.98 25.40 -2.30
CA LEU A 259 -19.93 25.04 -3.35
C LEU A 259 -19.25 24.14 -4.37
N VAL A 260 -19.79 22.94 -4.61
CA VAL A 260 -19.26 22.01 -5.61
C VAL A 260 -19.61 22.47 -7.01
N LEU A 261 -18.60 22.64 -7.87
CA LEU A 261 -18.75 23.12 -9.25
C LEU A 261 -18.40 22.05 -10.30
N GLN A 262 -17.47 21.12 -10.01
CA GLN A 262 -17.17 20.02 -10.91
C GLN A 262 -16.90 18.72 -10.16
N VAL A 263 -17.28 17.59 -10.77
CA VAL A 263 -17.12 16.25 -10.21
C VAL A 263 -16.51 15.28 -11.22
N GLY A 264 -15.89 14.20 -10.72
CA GLY A 264 -15.38 13.08 -11.52
C GLY A 264 -14.29 13.48 -12.52
N GLN A 265 -14.41 12.95 -13.74
CA GLN A 265 -13.48 13.19 -14.86
C GLN A 265 -13.32 14.67 -15.25
N ASN A 266 -14.30 15.50 -14.92
CA ASN A 266 -14.31 16.90 -15.31
C ASN A 266 -13.38 17.76 -14.46
N THR A 267 -13.08 17.32 -13.24
CA THR A 267 -12.19 18.03 -12.31
C THR A 267 -10.75 18.15 -12.83
N ILE A 268 -9.98 19.11 -12.33
CA ILE A 268 -8.56 19.27 -12.65
C ILE A 268 -7.79 17.97 -12.39
N GLN A 269 -8.00 17.35 -11.22
CA GLN A 269 -7.37 16.08 -10.88
C GLN A 269 -7.84 14.94 -11.80
N GLY A 270 -9.11 14.91 -12.16
CA GLY A 270 -9.68 13.91 -13.07
C GLY A 270 -9.08 13.97 -14.48
N GLN A 271 -9.00 15.18 -15.05
CA GLN A 271 -8.36 15.40 -16.35
C GLN A 271 -6.87 15.03 -16.34
N LEU A 272 -6.17 15.35 -15.24
CA LEU A 272 -4.77 14.98 -15.07
C LEU A 272 -4.60 13.45 -15.01
N LYS A 273 -5.48 12.74 -14.29
CA LYS A 273 -5.48 11.27 -14.22
C LYS A 273 -5.71 10.61 -15.58
N LEU A 274 -6.64 11.12 -16.40
CA LEU A 274 -6.89 10.62 -17.76
C LEU A 274 -5.65 10.74 -18.67
N LEU A 275 -4.93 11.85 -18.58
CA LEU A 275 -3.70 12.08 -19.36
C LEU A 275 -2.52 11.22 -18.89
N LEU A 276 -2.57 10.75 -17.65
CA LEU A 276 -1.49 10.03 -16.97
C LEU A 276 -1.74 8.52 -16.89
N ASN A 277 -2.59 7.92 -17.73
CA ASN A 277 -2.78 6.46 -17.84
C ASN A 277 -1.44 5.71 -17.63
N GLN A 278 -1.23 5.17 -16.43
CA GLN A 278 0.07 4.64 -16.01
C GLN A 278 -0.11 3.21 -15.50
N ASP A 279 0.68 2.32 -16.09
CA ASP A 279 0.94 1.00 -15.55
C ASP A 279 1.82 1.12 -14.31
N ASN A 280 1.56 0.27 -13.31
CA ASN A 280 2.34 0.25 -12.09
C ASN A 280 3.77 -0.21 -12.39
N PRO A 281 4.79 0.36 -11.71
CA PRO A 281 6.16 -0.14 -11.84
C PRO A 281 6.24 -1.61 -11.39
N PRO A 282 7.12 -2.43 -12.02
CA PRO A 282 7.30 -3.81 -11.63
C PRO A 282 7.87 -3.90 -10.21
N THR A 283 7.44 -4.93 -9.47
CA THR A 283 7.90 -5.20 -8.10
C THR A 283 9.38 -5.61 -8.07
N PRO A 284 10.12 -5.40 -6.97
CA PRO A 284 11.53 -5.81 -6.88
C PRO A 284 11.73 -7.30 -7.15
N LEU A 285 10.83 -8.16 -6.69
CA LEU A 285 10.90 -9.59 -6.97
C LEU A 285 10.65 -9.91 -8.44
N GLN A 286 9.69 -9.25 -9.09
CA GLN A 286 9.51 -9.40 -10.56
C GLN A 286 10.79 -9.09 -11.31
N GLN A 287 11.46 -7.97 -10.98
CA GLN A 287 12.73 -7.60 -11.63
C GLN A 287 13.83 -8.65 -11.42
N LYS A 288 13.99 -9.18 -10.21
CA LYS A 288 14.97 -10.24 -9.95
C LYS A 288 14.63 -11.53 -10.70
N LEU A 289 13.35 -11.90 -10.79
CA LEU A 289 12.91 -13.10 -11.50
C LEU A 289 13.05 -12.98 -13.01
N GLU A 290 12.85 -11.81 -13.58
CA GLU A 290 13.15 -11.54 -15.00
C GLU A 290 14.63 -11.81 -15.29
N GLY A 291 15.54 -11.36 -14.41
CA GLY A 291 16.97 -11.67 -14.54
C GLY A 291 17.29 -13.17 -14.44
N VAL A 292 16.59 -13.90 -13.55
CA VAL A 292 16.72 -15.38 -13.47
C VAL A 292 16.18 -16.04 -14.74
N ALA A 293 15.01 -15.62 -15.23
CA ALA A 293 14.37 -16.13 -16.44
C ALA A 293 15.27 -15.92 -17.67
N GLU A 294 15.88 -14.75 -17.80
CA GLU A 294 16.81 -14.43 -18.89
C GLU A 294 18.04 -15.35 -18.87
N ASN A 295 18.63 -15.60 -17.70
CA ASN A 295 19.77 -16.50 -17.56
C ASN A 295 19.42 -17.95 -17.92
N ILE A 296 18.23 -18.43 -17.51
CA ILE A 296 17.74 -19.76 -17.88
C ILE A 296 17.48 -19.83 -19.39
N GLY A 297 16.88 -18.78 -19.99
CA GLY A 297 16.65 -18.69 -21.43
C GLY A 297 17.95 -18.74 -22.24
N LYS A 298 19.02 -18.06 -21.78
CA LYS A 298 20.36 -18.14 -22.37
C LYS A 298 20.92 -19.57 -22.31
N LEU A 299 20.80 -20.24 -21.17
CA LEU A 299 21.23 -21.63 -21.01
C LEU A 299 20.42 -22.59 -21.91
N GLY A 300 19.10 -22.42 -21.97
CA GLY A 300 18.22 -23.19 -22.84
C GLY A 300 18.56 -23.03 -24.31
N THR A 301 18.79 -21.79 -24.75
CA THR A 301 19.22 -21.48 -26.12
C THR A 301 20.56 -22.16 -26.45
N LEU A 302 21.52 -22.14 -25.52
CA LEU A 302 22.80 -22.84 -25.68
C LEU A 302 22.59 -24.36 -25.87
N VAL A 303 21.79 -24.99 -25.00
CA VAL A 303 21.49 -26.43 -25.09
C VAL A 303 20.74 -26.77 -26.38
N ALA A 304 19.80 -25.93 -26.83
CA ALA A 304 19.08 -26.12 -28.08
C ALA A 304 20.02 -26.07 -29.29
N ILE A 305 20.95 -25.11 -29.33
CA ILE A 305 21.97 -25.01 -30.39
C ILE A 305 22.88 -26.25 -30.37
N LEU A 306 23.36 -26.66 -29.20
CA LEU A 306 24.20 -27.86 -29.08
C LEU A 306 23.46 -29.13 -29.53
N THR A 307 22.18 -29.23 -29.20
CA THR A 307 21.33 -30.35 -29.62
C THR A 307 21.14 -30.35 -31.14
N PHE A 308 20.86 -29.19 -31.73
CA PHE A 308 20.72 -29.05 -33.18
C PHE A 308 22.01 -29.43 -33.90
N ILE A 309 23.17 -28.97 -33.40
CA ILE A 309 24.48 -29.34 -33.95
C ILE A 309 24.72 -30.85 -33.83
N ALA A 310 24.38 -31.47 -32.70
CA ALA A 310 24.54 -32.91 -32.51
C ALA A 310 23.68 -33.73 -33.50
N LEU A 311 22.41 -33.35 -33.68
CA LEU A 311 21.50 -33.99 -34.64
C LEU A 311 21.94 -33.77 -36.09
N MET A 312 22.46 -32.57 -36.41
CA MET A 312 23.08 -32.31 -37.71
C MET A 312 24.36 -33.11 -37.93
N GLY A 313 25.19 -33.26 -36.91
CA GLY A 313 26.36 -34.13 -36.96
C GLY A 313 25.99 -35.58 -37.28
N HIS A 314 24.92 -36.09 -36.64
CA HIS A 314 24.38 -37.42 -36.93
C HIS A 314 23.85 -37.55 -38.36
N LEU A 315 23.08 -36.55 -38.84
CA LEU A 315 22.59 -36.53 -40.22
C LEU A 315 23.75 -36.53 -41.22
N LEU A 316 24.77 -35.71 -41.00
CA LEU A 316 25.95 -35.66 -41.85
C LEU A 316 26.72 -36.97 -41.83
N TYR A 317 26.84 -37.63 -40.67
CA TYR A 317 27.44 -38.96 -40.58
C TYR A 317 26.64 -40.00 -41.38
N ASP A 318 25.31 -40.02 -41.23
CA ASP A 318 24.43 -40.97 -41.93
C ASP A 318 24.46 -40.77 -43.47
N VAL A 319 24.65 -39.53 -43.94
CA VAL A 319 24.80 -39.20 -45.37
C VAL A 319 26.20 -39.52 -45.89
N PHE A 320 27.25 -38.97 -45.26
CA PHE A 320 28.61 -39.01 -45.81
C PHE A 320 29.38 -40.29 -45.49
N VAL A 321 29.11 -40.95 -44.37
CA VAL A 321 29.87 -42.13 -43.93
C VAL A 321 29.07 -43.41 -44.17
N ASP A 322 27.81 -43.43 -43.73
CA ASP A 322 26.95 -44.61 -43.79
C ASP A 322 26.19 -44.75 -45.12
N HIS A 323 26.24 -43.72 -45.99
CA HIS A 323 25.56 -43.64 -47.30
C HIS A 323 24.07 -44.04 -47.28
N LYS A 324 23.39 -43.79 -46.15
CA LYS A 324 21.97 -44.15 -45.98
C LYS A 324 21.01 -43.17 -46.65
N HIS A 325 21.45 -41.91 -46.85
CA HIS A 325 20.62 -40.80 -47.34
C HIS A 325 21.42 -39.88 -48.29
N GLU A 326 20.75 -39.19 -49.21
CA GLU A 326 21.36 -38.12 -50.01
C GLU A 326 21.09 -36.73 -49.40
N LEU A 327 22.01 -35.79 -49.60
CA LEU A 327 22.01 -34.46 -48.97
C LEU A 327 20.82 -33.54 -49.36
N PHE A 328 20.08 -33.88 -50.42
CA PHE A 328 18.98 -33.07 -50.97
C PHE A 328 17.69 -33.86 -51.22
N THR A 329 17.44 -34.91 -50.44
CA THR A 329 16.16 -35.64 -50.49
C THR A 329 15.13 -34.99 -49.56
N LEU A 330 13.84 -35.13 -49.87
CA LEU A 330 12.73 -34.68 -49.02
C LEU A 330 12.82 -35.25 -47.58
N LEU A 331 13.38 -36.45 -47.43
CA LEU A 331 13.64 -37.11 -46.15
C LEU A 331 14.70 -36.37 -45.31
N SER A 332 15.79 -35.91 -45.94
CA SER A 332 16.85 -35.16 -45.27
C SER A 332 16.35 -33.79 -44.82
N LEU A 333 15.49 -33.15 -45.62
CA LEU A 333 14.81 -31.92 -45.25
C LEU A 333 13.87 -32.12 -44.05
N GLN A 334 13.13 -33.24 -44.01
CA GLN A 334 12.26 -33.58 -42.89
C GLN A 334 13.06 -33.77 -41.59
N LEU A 335 14.19 -34.47 -41.63
CA LEU A 335 15.07 -34.65 -40.45
C LEU A 335 15.67 -33.34 -39.95
N ILE A 336 16.00 -32.41 -40.84
CA ILE A 336 16.46 -31.05 -40.46
C ILE A 336 15.35 -30.29 -39.74
N ILE A 337 14.12 -30.39 -40.23
CA ILE A 337 12.96 -29.72 -39.62
C ILE A 337 12.62 -30.35 -38.28
N GLU A 338 12.69 -31.68 -38.15
CA GLU A 338 12.53 -32.38 -36.87
C GLU A 338 13.61 -31.95 -35.86
N ALA A 339 14.87 -31.86 -36.28
CA ALA A 339 15.96 -31.36 -35.43
C ALA A 339 15.75 -29.90 -35.00
N PHE A 340 15.29 -29.05 -35.91
CA PHE A 340 14.92 -27.66 -35.60
C PHE A 340 13.77 -27.59 -34.60
N MET A 341 12.73 -28.41 -34.79
CA MET A 341 11.57 -28.50 -33.89
C MET A 341 11.95 -28.98 -32.49
N ILE A 342 12.86 -29.95 -32.38
CA ILE A 342 13.42 -30.37 -31.07
C ILE A 342 14.14 -29.19 -30.41
N GLY A 343 14.95 -28.43 -31.16
CA GLY A 343 15.59 -27.22 -30.67
C GLY A 343 14.62 -26.17 -30.14
N VAL A 344 13.57 -25.85 -30.92
CA VAL A 344 12.51 -24.90 -30.49
C VAL A 344 11.78 -25.41 -29.25
N THR A 345 11.45 -26.69 -29.19
CA THR A 345 10.78 -27.32 -28.02
C THR A 345 11.64 -27.22 -26.76
N ILE A 346 12.96 -27.39 -26.88
CA ILE A 346 13.91 -27.20 -25.77
C ILE A 346 13.89 -25.76 -25.26
N ILE A 347 13.83 -24.76 -26.15
CA ILE A 347 13.77 -23.35 -25.75
C ILE A 347 12.44 -23.05 -25.05
N VAL A 348 11.31 -23.52 -25.58
CA VAL A 348 9.98 -23.31 -24.97
C VAL A 348 9.91 -23.91 -23.56
N VAL A 349 10.52 -25.07 -23.33
CA VAL A 349 10.59 -25.65 -21.98
C VAL A 349 11.62 -24.94 -21.10
N ALA A 350 12.71 -24.43 -21.67
CA ALA A 350 13.71 -23.71 -20.90
C ALA A 350 13.18 -22.40 -20.32
N VAL A 351 12.44 -21.61 -21.12
CA VAL A 351 11.98 -20.27 -20.74
C VAL A 351 10.79 -20.39 -19.78
N PRO A 352 10.93 -19.99 -18.51
CA PRO A 352 9.86 -20.14 -17.52
C PRO A 352 8.88 -18.96 -17.57
N GLU A 353 7.85 -19.08 -18.40
CA GLU A 353 6.78 -18.07 -18.54
C GLU A 353 5.95 -17.92 -17.25
N GLY A 354 5.89 -18.97 -16.44
CA GLY A 354 5.18 -18.99 -15.17
C GLY A 354 5.78 -18.11 -14.06
N LEU A 355 7.01 -17.59 -14.19
CA LEU A 355 7.66 -16.83 -13.11
C LEU A 355 6.95 -15.49 -12.79
N PRO A 356 6.69 -14.58 -13.75
CA PRO A 356 5.94 -13.35 -13.47
C PRO A 356 4.50 -13.61 -13.00
N LEU A 357 3.88 -14.68 -13.50
CA LEU A 357 2.54 -15.10 -13.12
C LEU A 357 2.51 -15.55 -11.65
N ALA A 358 3.49 -16.36 -11.22
CA ALA A 358 3.58 -16.84 -9.84
C ALA A 358 3.66 -15.70 -8.83
N VAL A 359 4.43 -14.63 -9.11
CA VAL A 359 4.48 -13.45 -8.23
C VAL A 359 3.12 -12.79 -8.16
N THR A 360 2.49 -12.58 -9.31
CA THR A 360 1.20 -11.90 -9.38
C THR A 360 0.13 -12.67 -8.58
N ILE A 361 0.06 -14.00 -8.73
CA ILE A 361 -0.90 -14.85 -8.01
C ILE A 361 -0.60 -14.84 -6.51
N ALA A 362 0.66 -15.01 -6.10
CA ALA A 362 1.07 -14.96 -4.69
C ALA A 362 0.64 -13.64 -4.04
N LEU A 363 0.88 -12.54 -4.74
CA LEU A 363 0.59 -11.20 -4.27
C LEU A 363 -0.91 -10.95 -4.17
N ALA A 364 -1.67 -11.29 -5.22
CA ALA A 364 -3.12 -11.12 -5.23
C ALA A 364 -3.80 -11.94 -4.10
N TYR A 365 -3.37 -13.19 -3.93
CA TYR A 365 -3.84 -14.04 -2.83
C TYR A 365 -3.49 -13.45 -1.46
N SER A 366 -2.24 -13.04 -1.27
CA SER A 366 -1.76 -12.48 0.01
C SER A 366 -2.42 -11.15 0.35
N VAL A 367 -2.65 -10.27 -0.63
CA VAL A 367 -3.36 -9.00 -0.44
C VAL A 367 -4.81 -9.22 -0.04
N GLY A 368 -5.48 -10.19 -0.66
CA GLY A 368 -6.83 -10.60 -0.25
C GLY A 368 -6.87 -11.05 1.22
N LYS A 369 -5.89 -11.85 1.65
CA LYS A 369 -5.79 -12.31 3.04
C LYS A 369 -5.34 -11.25 4.03
N MET A 370 -4.44 -10.37 3.63
CA MET A 370 -4.04 -9.21 4.44
C MET A 370 -5.23 -8.31 4.71
N LYS A 371 -6.11 -8.11 3.73
CA LYS A 371 -7.36 -7.35 3.93
C LYS A 371 -8.26 -8.01 4.97
N ASP A 372 -8.43 -9.33 4.92
CA ASP A 372 -9.18 -10.09 5.92
C ASP A 372 -8.56 -9.87 7.34
N GLU A 373 -7.23 -9.77 7.42
CA GLU A 373 -6.44 -9.43 8.61
C GLU A 373 -6.22 -7.91 8.81
N GLN A 374 -7.21 -7.08 8.43
CA GLN A 374 -7.26 -5.63 8.69
C GLN A 374 -6.15 -4.78 8.05
N ASN A 375 -5.44 -5.30 7.05
CA ASN A 375 -4.42 -4.58 6.29
C ASN A 375 -4.87 -4.31 4.86
N LEU A 376 -5.19 -3.07 4.54
CA LEU A 376 -5.60 -2.65 3.19
C LEU A 376 -4.39 -2.19 2.38
N VAL A 377 -3.94 -3.03 1.44
CA VAL A 377 -2.79 -2.74 0.58
C VAL A 377 -3.22 -1.90 -0.62
N LYS A 378 -2.72 -0.66 -0.72
CA LYS A 378 -2.88 0.22 -1.90
C LYS A 378 -1.82 -0.06 -2.95
N ASN A 379 -0.57 -0.17 -2.50
CA ASN A 379 0.57 -0.46 -3.37
C ASN A 379 1.00 -1.92 -3.20
N LEU A 380 0.83 -2.67 -4.29
CA LEU A 380 1.11 -4.08 -4.38
C LEU A 380 2.58 -4.42 -4.09
N ALA A 381 3.53 -3.60 -4.55
CA ALA A 381 4.95 -3.82 -4.28
C ALA A 381 5.28 -3.78 -2.78
N SER A 382 4.56 -2.97 -2.02
CA SER A 382 4.83 -2.75 -0.60
C SER A 382 4.52 -3.98 0.26
N CYS A 383 3.60 -4.84 -0.20
CA CYS A 383 3.32 -6.13 0.44
C CYS A 383 4.57 -7.04 0.44
N GLU A 384 5.29 -7.10 -0.68
CA GLU A 384 6.54 -7.86 -0.81
C GLU A 384 7.68 -7.22 -0.01
N ILE A 385 7.88 -5.91 -0.19
CA ILE A 385 8.98 -5.15 0.44
C ILE A 385 8.90 -5.24 1.97
N MET A 386 7.68 -5.25 2.54
CA MET A 386 7.47 -5.40 3.99
C MET A 386 8.09 -6.69 4.56
N GLY A 387 8.24 -7.74 3.75
CA GLY A 387 8.93 -8.97 4.15
C GLY A 387 10.40 -8.77 4.49
N GLY A 388 11.05 -7.78 3.88
CA GLY A 388 12.44 -7.40 4.12
C GLY A 388 12.63 -6.31 5.18
N ALA A 389 11.56 -5.75 5.74
CA ALA A 389 11.63 -4.66 6.71
C ALA A 389 12.48 -5.02 7.92
N ASN A 390 13.49 -4.20 8.21
CA ASN A 390 14.38 -4.36 9.37
C ASN A 390 14.37 -3.14 10.31
N ASN A 391 13.76 -2.03 9.88
CA ASN A 391 13.51 -0.86 10.70
C ASN A 391 12.05 -0.43 10.58
N ILE A 392 11.40 -0.15 11.72
CA ILE A 392 10.07 0.46 11.78
C ILE A 392 10.21 1.79 12.51
N CYS A 393 10.04 2.90 11.78
CA CYS A 393 9.96 4.23 12.35
C CYS A 393 8.50 4.57 12.63
N SER A 394 8.09 4.54 13.90
CA SER A 394 6.71 4.76 14.30
C SER A 394 6.51 6.14 14.88
N ASP A 395 5.47 6.86 14.42
CA ASP A 395 4.92 7.96 15.21
C ASP A 395 4.30 7.41 16.51
N LYS A 396 4.20 8.28 17.51
CA LYS A 396 3.65 7.95 18.82
C LYS A 396 2.14 8.17 18.85
N THR A 397 1.67 9.34 18.41
CA THR A 397 0.26 9.72 18.50
C THR A 397 -0.52 8.99 17.40
N GLY A 398 -1.75 8.53 17.67
CA GLY A 398 -2.51 7.78 16.66
C GLY A 398 -2.08 6.32 16.50
N THR A 399 -0.78 6.07 16.54
CA THR A 399 -0.20 4.77 16.18
C THR A 399 0.08 3.90 17.41
N LEU A 400 1.00 4.33 18.29
CA LEU A 400 1.31 3.57 19.51
C LEU A 400 0.27 3.82 20.60
N THR A 401 -0.30 5.03 20.60
CA THR A 401 -1.37 5.43 21.51
C THR A 401 -2.74 5.33 20.84
N GLN A 402 -3.79 5.30 21.66
CA GLN A 402 -5.17 5.16 21.18
C GLN A 402 -5.69 6.42 20.50
N ASN A 403 -5.03 7.57 20.70
CA ASN A 403 -5.45 8.88 20.24
C ASN A 403 -6.84 9.25 20.77
N ILE A 404 -7.11 8.78 21.99
CA ILE A 404 -8.31 9.03 22.79
C ILE A 404 -7.80 9.62 24.10
N MET A 405 -7.99 10.91 24.29
CA MET A 405 -7.49 11.58 25.48
C MET A 405 -8.36 11.19 26.68
N GLN A 406 -7.75 10.80 27.78
CA GLN A 406 -8.45 10.41 29.01
C GLN A 406 -7.91 11.16 30.21
N VAL A 407 -8.81 11.58 31.10
CA VAL A 407 -8.41 12.10 32.41
C VAL A 407 -7.97 10.90 33.26
N THR A 408 -6.69 10.88 33.62
CA THR A 408 -6.08 9.77 34.39
C THR A 408 -5.57 10.23 35.75
N ALA A 409 -5.41 11.54 35.94
CA ALA A 409 -5.17 12.14 37.23
C ALA A 409 -6.12 13.31 37.46
N LEU A 410 -6.50 13.52 38.71
CA LEU A 410 -7.30 14.67 39.13
C LEU A 410 -6.78 15.16 40.48
N TRP A 411 -6.54 16.46 40.60
CA TRP A 411 -6.19 17.09 41.87
C TRP A 411 -7.32 18.01 42.33
N ILE A 412 -7.81 17.80 43.56
CA ILE A 412 -8.80 18.61 44.27
C ILE A 412 -8.41 18.67 45.75
N ASP A 413 -8.30 19.88 46.32
CA ASP A 413 -7.98 20.16 47.73
C ASP A 413 -6.91 19.25 48.37
N ASN A 414 -5.66 19.40 47.94
CA ASN A 414 -4.48 18.66 48.42
C ASN A 414 -4.53 17.13 48.19
N HIS A 415 -5.54 16.59 47.52
CA HIS A 415 -5.63 15.17 47.16
C HIS A 415 -5.36 14.95 45.68
N ASN A 416 -4.38 14.08 45.40
CA ASN A 416 -4.09 13.56 44.05
C ASN A 416 -4.82 12.23 43.86
N TYR A 417 -5.80 12.19 42.96
CA TYR A 417 -6.47 10.97 42.52
C TYR A 417 -5.77 10.49 41.24
N LEU A 418 -5.08 9.34 41.31
CA LEU A 418 -4.33 8.74 40.20
C LEU A 418 -4.98 7.43 39.75
N ASN A 419 -5.13 7.26 38.44
CA ASN A 419 -5.86 6.18 37.78
C ASN A 419 -7.33 6.07 38.22
N GLN A 420 -8.13 5.37 37.42
CA GLN A 420 -9.55 5.12 37.64
C GLN A 420 -9.80 4.30 38.93
N GLU A 421 -9.54 4.86 40.12
CA GLU A 421 -10.15 4.37 41.35
C GLU A 421 -11.66 4.62 41.23
N ILE A 422 -12.41 3.55 41.04
CA ILE A 422 -13.83 3.44 40.67
C ILE A 422 -14.81 4.14 41.66
N ASN A 423 -14.35 4.93 42.63
CA ASN A 423 -15.21 5.61 43.61
C ASN A 423 -14.75 7.03 44.02
N ILE A 424 -14.26 7.83 43.06
CA ILE A 424 -13.93 9.27 43.30
C ILE A 424 -15.16 10.04 43.85
N THR A 425 -16.38 9.69 43.42
CA THR A 425 -17.64 10.33 43.85
C THR A 425 -17.93 10.21 45.34
N SER A 426 -17.36 9.22 46.04
CA SER A 426 -17.54 9.05 47.48
C SER A 426 -16.62 9.93 48.34
N LYS A 427 -15.49 10.40 47.78
CA LYS A 427 -14.44 11.13 48.50
C LYS A 427 -14.51 12.66 48.29
N ILE A 428 -15.28 13.12 47.31
CA ILE A 428 -15.40 14.53 46.91
C ILE A 428 -16.81 15.05 47.21
N SER A 429 -16.95 16.27 47.72
CA SER A 429 -18.30 16.84 47.94
C SER A 429 -19.09 16.96 46.65
N LYS A 430 -20.41 16.77 46.77
CA LYS A 430 -21.35 16.97 45.66
C LYS A 430 -21.27 18.37 45.06
N GLN A 431 -21.00 19.39 45.89
CA GLN A 431 -20.85 20.78 45.43
C GLN A 431 -19.63 20.97 44.52
N SER A 432 -18.46 20.44 44.90
CA SER A 432 -17.26 20.55 44.06
C SER A 432 -17.41 19.82 42.72
N ILE A 433 -18.07 18.65 42.73
CA ILE A 433 -18.39 17.89 41.50
C ILE A 433 -19.37 18.66 40.62
N GLU A 434 -20.42 19.26 41.19
CA GLU A 434 -21.43 20.03 40.44
C GLU A 434 -20.78 21.24 39.76
N VAL A 435 -20.03 22.06 40.48
CA VAL A 435 -19.36 23.26 39.93
C VAL A 435 -18.33 22.89 38.86
N MET A 436 -17.54 21.83 39.08
CA MET A 436 -16.58 21.33 38.10
C MET A 436 -17.27 20.84 36.83
N SER A 437 -18.33 20.06 36.97
CA SER A 437 -19.06 19.46 35.85
C SER A 437 -19.82 20.52 35.05
N GLU A 438 -20.42 21.51 35.72
CA GLU A 438 -21.01 22.69 35.07
C GLU A 438 -19.96 23.45 34.26
N SER A 439 -18.80 23.72 34.86
CA SER A 439 -17.69 24.39 34.17
C SER A 439 -17.25 23.63 32.92
N ILE A 440 -17.10 22.31 33.00
CA ILE A 440 -16.72 21.48 31.87
C ILE A 440 -17.79 21.50 30.77
N CYS A 441 -19.07 21.39 31.15
CA CYS A 441 -20.17 21.27 30.20
C CYS A 441 -20.43 22.58 29.44
N TYR A 442 -20.40 23.73 30.14
CA TYR A 442 -20.59 25.05 29.54
C TYR A 442 -19.33 25.55 28.81
N ASN A 443 -18.15 25.34 29.38
CA ASN A 443 -16.91 25.87 28.83
C ASN A 443 -16.22 24.88 27.89
N SER A 444 -16.96 24.26 26.97
CA SER A 444 -16.42 23.33 25.96
C SER A 444 -17.21 23.41 24.65
N ILE A 445 -16.54 23.19 23.52
CA ILE A 445 -17.14 23.25 22.17
C ILE A 445 -17.24 21.85 21.56
N ALA A 446 -16.35 20.92 21.94
CA ALA A 446 -16.34 19.55 21.44
C ALA A 446 -17.65 18.81 21.71
N ASN A 447 -18.15 18.04 20.74
CA ASN A 447 -19.44 17.35 20.77
C ASN A 447 -19.23 15.82 20.72
N PRO A 448 -18.63 15.20 21.75
CA PRO A 448 -18.41 13.77 21.76
C PRO A 448 -19.75 13.03 21.77
N THR A 449 -19.84 11.96 20.99
CA THR A 449 -21.02 11.08 20.95
C THR A 449 -20.73 9.79 21.70
N LYS A 450 -21.76 9.19 22.28
CA LYS A 450 -21.64 7.93 23.03
C LYS A 450 -22.46 6.86 22.32
N ASP A 451 -21.81 5.79 21.90
CA ASP A 451 -22.50 4.65 21.29
C ASP A 451 -23.31 3.91 22.36
N ARG A 452 -24.60 3.72 22.09
CA ARG A 452 -25.55 3.08 23.03
C ARG A 452 -25.27 1.59 23.24
N ASN A 453 -24.64 0.93 22.26
CA ASN A 453 -24.42 -0.52 22.30
C ASN A 453 -23.10 -0.86 23.00
N THR A 454 -22.03 -0.14 22.67
CA THR A 454 -20.67 -0.41 23.21
C THR A 454 -20.32 0.43 24.43
N ASN A 455 -21.14 1.45 24.74
CA ASN A 455 -20.90 2.44 25.80
C ASN A 455 -19.56 3.20 25.65
N ARG A 456 -18.96 3.15 24.45
CA ARG A 456 -17.71 3.84 24.12
C ARG A 456 -17.99 5.25 23.61
N TRP A 457 -17.09 6.17 23.96
CA TRP A 457 -17.11 7.54 23.48
C TRP A 457 -16.38 7.68 22.14
N THR A 458 -17.04 8.32 21.18
CA THR A 458 -16.43 8.85 19.96
C THR A 458 -16.10 10.32 20.19
N GLN A 459 -14.80 10.62 20.32
CA GLN A 459 -14.31 11.97 20.63
C GLN A 459 -14.32 12.86 19.38
N ILE A 460 -15.39 13.65 19.20
CA ILE A 460 -15.56 14.58 18.08
C ILE A 460 -15.24 16.01 18.53
N GLY A 461 -14.24 16.63 17.90
CA GLY A 461 -13.72 17.95 18.26
C GLY A 461 -12.42 17.87 19.07
N ASN A 462 -12.15 18.88 19.92
CA ASN A 462 -10.92 18.89 20.71
C ASN A 462 -10.92 17.75 21.74
N LYS A 463 -10.02 16.77 21.55
CA LYS A 463 -9.91 15.56 22.37
C LYS A 463 -9.69 15.85 23.85
N THR A 464 -8.98 16.92 24.19
CA THR A 464 -8.79 17.35 25.58
C THR A 464 -10.11 17.74 26.23
N GLU A 465 -11.00 18.39 25.49
CA GLU A 465 -12.34 18.74 25.97
C GLU A 465 -13.23 17.50 26.05
N CYS A 466 -13.15 16.59 25.07
CA CYS A 466 -13.87 15.32 25.09
C CYS A 466 -13.52 14.52 26.36
N ALA A 467 -12.24 14.45 26.73
CA ALA A 467 -11.78 13.77 27.95
C ALA A 467 -12.42 14.36 29.22
N LEU A 468 -12.54 15.69 29.28
CA LEU A 468 -13.17 16.38 30.41
C LEU A 468 -14.70 16.14 30.42
N ILE A 469 -15.35 16.17 29.26
CA ILE A 469 -16.79 15.89 29.14
C ILE A 469 -17.11 14.45 29.55
N GLU A 470 -16.26 13.50 29.17
CA GLU A 470 -16.35 12.10 29.59
C GLU A 470 -16.20 11.98 31.12
N LEU A 471 -15.28 12.74 31.73
CA LEU A 471 -15.18 12.84 33.19
C LEU A 471 -16.48 13.37 33.83
N ALA A 472 -17.10 14.40 33.24
CA ALA A 472 -18.37 14.95 33.74
C ALA A 472 -19.54 13.95 33.61
N ASP A 473 -19.60 13.18 32.51
CA ASP A 473 -20.60 12.10 32.34
C ASP A 473 -20.40 10.97 33.33
N ASN A 474 -19.15 10.62 33.67
CA ASN A 474 -18.83 9.67 34.74
C ASN A 474 -19.33 10.14 36.12
N PHE A 475 -19.49 11.46 36.31
CA PHE A 475 -20.15 12.05 37.48
C PHE A 475 -21.68 12.19 37.36
N GLY A 476 -22.26 11.80 36.22
CA GLY A 476 -23.71 11.85 35.95
C GLY A 476 -24.19 13.11 35.24
N PHE A 477 -23.28 13.98 34.77
CA PHE A 477 -23.62 15.26 34.14
C PHE A 477 -23.57 15.17 32.60
N LYS A 478 -24.73 15.23 31.95
CA LYS A 478 -24.83 15.17 30.48
C LYS A 478 -24.70 16.56 29.86
N TYR A 479 -23.65 16.78 29.07
CA TYR A 479 -23.35 18.08 28.45
C TYR A 479 -24.47 18.60 27.52
N SER A 480 -25.27 17.70 26.90
CA SER A 480 -26.39 18.06 26.01
C SER A 480 -27.42 18.96 26.69
N ASN A 481 -27.61 18.80 28.00
CA ASN A 481 -28.61 19.57 28.77
C ASN A 481 -28.15 21.01 29.04
N TYR A 482 -26.84 21.27 28.98
CA TYR A 482 -26.25 22.56 29.32
C TYR A 482 -26.10 23.46 28.09
N ARG A 483 -25.80 22.89 26.92
CA ARG A 483 -25.45 23.67 25.71
C ARG A 483 -26.63 24.09 24.82
N GLN A 484 -27.82 23.52 25.02
CA GLN A 484 -29.03 23.89 24.25
C GLN A 484 -29.71 25.19 24.75
N ASN A 485 -29.09 25.90 25.71
CA ASN A 485 -29.73 26.97 26.47
C ASN A 485 -29.34 28.38 25.98
N ASP A 486 -30.29 29.32 26.03
CA ASP A 486 -30.13 30.78 25.87
C ASP A 486 -29.28 31.44 26.98
N ARG A 487 -28.54 30.65 27.78
CA ARG A 487 -27.84 31.08 29.00
C ARG A 487 -26.40 31.49 28.77
N ILE A 488 -25.80 31.11 27.65
CA ILE A 488 -24.43 31.49 27.31
C ILE A 488 -24.46 32.95 26.83
N LEU A 489 -23.92 33.85 27.66
CA LEU A 489 -23.88 35.29 27.36
C LEU A 489 -22.74 35.62 26.40
N ARG A 490 -21.55 35.07 26.67
CA ARG A 490 -20.35 35.29 25.86
C ARG A 490 -19.44 34.08 25.95
N GLN A 491 -18.97 33.59 24.81
CA GLN A 491 -17.96 32.54 24.75
C GLN A 491 -16.75 33.06 23.99
N ILE A 492 -15.59 32.89 24.59
CA ILE A 492 -14.31 33.27 24.05
C ILE A 492 -13.51 31.99 23.82
N PRO A 493 -13.32 31.57 22.56
CA PRO A 493 -12.66 30.29 22.25
C PRO A 493 -11.19 30.30 22.63
N PHE A 494 -10.62 29.10 22.69
CA PHE A 494 -9.20 28.91 22.93
C PHE A 494 -8.36 29.63 21.86
N SER A 495 -7.28 30.28 22.31
CA SER A 495 -6.27 30.90 21.45
C SER A 495 -4.88 30.52 21.95
N SER A 496 -3.98 30.14 21.04
CA SER A 496 -2.60 29.77 21.39
C SER A 496 -1.82 30.90 22.07
N LYS A 497 -2.18 32.16 21.82
CA LYS A 497 -1.57 33.33 22.49
C LYS A 497 -1.92 33.39 23.97
N ARG A 498 -3.17 33.03 24.34
CA ARG A 498 -3.67 33.07 25.73
C ARG A 498 -3.61 31.73 26.46
N LYS A 499 -3.62 30.63 25.70
CA LYS A 499 -3.65 29.24 26.18
C LYS A 499 -4.79 28.91 27.15
N LYS A 500 -5.94 29.57 26.98
CA LYS A 500 -7.16 29.38 27.80
C LYS A 500 -8.43 29.70 27.00
N MET A 501 -9.56 29.16 27.47
CA MET A 501 -10.91 29.36 26.96
C MET A 501 -11.81 29.86 28.10
N VAL A 502 -12.68 30.81 27.80
CA VAL A 502 -13.57 31.45 28.78
C VAL A 502 -15.01 31.42 28.29
N THR A 503 -15.95 31.03 29.15
CA THR A 503 -17.39 31.08 28.87
C THR A 503 -18.11 31.75 30.02
N ALA A 504 -18.87 32.80 29.72
CA ALA A 504 -19.73 33.51 30.66
C ALA A 504 -21.18 33.06 30.50
N ILE A 505 -21.81 32.69 31.61
CA ILE A 505 -23.19 32.23 31.66
C ILE A 505 -24.02 33.02 32.67
N LEU A 506 -25.33 33.03 32.48
CA LEU A 506 -26.27 33.47 33.51
C LEU A 506 -26.57 32.31 34.48
N ASN A 507 -26.23 32.47 35.75
CA ASN A 507 -26.46 31.45 36.78
C ASN A 507 -27.96 31.44 37.19
N PRO A 508 -28.66 30.30 37.06
CA PRO A 508 -30.08 30.22 37.36
C PRO A 508 -30.42 30.31 38.86
N LYS A 509 -29.48 29.98 39.77
CA LYS A 509 -29.77 29.91 41.21
C LYS A 509 -29.87 31.29 41.87
N ASN A 510 -29.12 32.27 41.38
CA ASN A 510 -28.90 33.56 42.05
C ASN A 510 -28.88 34.76 41.08
N GLN A 511 -29.17 34.55 39.78
CA GLN A 511 -29.08 35.55 38.71
C GLN A 511 -27.71 36.24 38.58
N SER A 512 -26.66 35.68 39.18
CA SER A 512 -25.30 36.20 39.02
C SER A 512 -24.74 35.77 37.65
N ILE A 513 -23.74 36.50 37.16
CA ILE A 513 -23.01 36.09 35.96
C ILE A 513 -21.85 35.22 36.42
N ARG A 514 -21.80 33.97 35.95
CA ARG A 514 -20.70 33.06 36.25
C ARG A 514 -19.78 32.93 35.05
N ILE A 515 -18.49 33.17 35.27
CA ILE A 515 -17.43 33.00 34.29
C ILE A 515 -16.73 31.68 34.59
N PHE A 516 -16.66 30.80 33.60
CA PHE A 516 -15.85 29.60 33.62
C PHE A 516 -14.60 29.80 32.78
N SER A 517 -13.46 29.35 33.30
CA SER A 517 -12.17 29.41 32.62
C SER A 517 -11.48 28.05 32.68
N LYS A 518 -10.93 27.62 31.55
CA LYS A 518 -10.10 26.41 31.46
C LYS A 518 -8.90 26.65 30.56
N GLY A 519 -7.76 26.06 30.89
CA GLY A 519 -6.55 26.28 30.12
C GLY A 519 -5.32 25.63 30.72
N ALA A 520 -4.14 26.06 30.25
CA ALA A 520 -2.86 25.62 30.79
C ALA A 520 -2.80 25.91 32.31
N SER A 521 -2.36 24.90 33.07
CA SER A 521 -2.53 24.90 34.53
C SER A 521 -1.74 26.01 35.20
N GLU A 522 -0.53 26.27 34.73
CA GLU A 522 0.35 27.33 35.21
C GLU A 522 -0.22 28.73 34.95
N ILE A 523 -0.93 28.93 33.83
CA ILE A 523 -1.51 30.23 33.44
C ILE A 523 -2.76 30.52 34.27
N ILE A 524 -3.64 29.54 34.43
CA ILE A 524 -4.86 29.71 35.22
C ILE A 524 -4.51 29.85 36.71
N LEU A 525 -3.57 29.04 37.23
CA LEU A 525 -3.14 29.09 38.63
C LEU A 525 -2.62 30.48 39.02
N GLN A 526 -1.90 31.15 38.12
CA GLN A 526 -1.44 32.53 38.34
C GLN A 526 -2.59 33.51 38.56
N GLN A 527 -3.70 33.33 37.85
CA GLN A 527 -4.90 34.19 37.93
C GLN A 527 -5.84 33.84 39.09
N CYS A 528 -5.63 32.71 39.78
CA CYS A 528 -6.49 32.27 40.87
C CYS A 528 -6.10 32.93 42.21
N PHE A 529 -7.06 33.39 43.00
CA PHE A 529 -6.86 33.91 44.36
C PHE A 529 -7.51 33.06 45.44
N ARG A 530 -8.39 32.15 45.03
CA ARG A 530 -9.09 31.21 45.90
C ARG A 530 -9.03 29.81 45.28
N TYR A 531 -9.35 28.81 46.08
CA TYR A 531 -9.57 27.45 45.59
C TYR A 531 -10.74 26.79 46.32
N VAL A 532 -11.35 25.79 45.69
CA VAL A 532 -12.47 25.04 46.27
C VAL A 532 -11.92 23.90 47.15
N SER A 533 -12.31 23.89 48.43
CA SER A 533 -12.02 22.79 49.35
C SER A 533 -12.82 21.54 49.02
N ASN A 534 -12.41 20.38 49.54
CA ASN A 534 -13.12 19.12 49.41
C ASN A 534 -14.56 19.20 49.97
N ASN A 535 -14.79 20.12 50.92
CA ASN A 535 -16.11 20.41 51.51
C ASN A 535 -16.97 21.40 50.69
N GLY A 536 -16.48 21.90 49.56
CA GLY A 536 -17.18 22.86 48.70
C GLY A 536 -17.00 24.34 49.08
N ALA A 537 -16.24 24.65 50.14
CA ALA A 537 -15.98 26.03 50.57
C ALA A 537 -14.86 26.70 49.76
N GLU A 538 -14.98 27.99 49.47
CA GLU A 538 -13.90 28.80 48.88
C GLU A 538 -12.89 29.20 49.95
N LEU A 539 -11.62 28.81 49.76
CA LEU A 539 -10.51 29.17 50.66
C LEU A 539 -9.49 30.06 49.94
N PRO A 540 -8.81 30.98 50.65
CA PRO A 540 -7.78 31.82 50.07
C PRO A 540 -6.60 30.98 49.56
N LEU A 541 -6.05 31.39 48.41
CA LEU A 541 -4.92 30.73 47.76
C LEU A 541 -3.65 31.58 47.89
N ASP A 542 -2.92 31.34 48.98
CA ASP A 542 -1.66 32.03 49.29
C ASP A 542 -0.52 31.63 48.35
N LYS A 543 0.51 32.48 48.25
CA LYS A 543 1.66 32.25 47.38
C LYS A 543 2.38 30.92 47.67
N THR A 544 2.55 30.57 48.94
CA THR A 544 3.17 29.29 49.35
C THR A 544 2.39 28.09 48.82
N LYS A 545 1.05 28.15 48.84
CA LYS A 545 0.18 27.09 48.35
C LYS A 545 0.15 27.04 46.82
N LYS A 546 0.25 28.19 46.14
CA LYS A 546 0.45 28.22 44.67
C LYS A 546 1.75 27.53 44.27
N ASP A 547 2.84 27.84 44.96
CA ASP A 547 4.15 27.24 44.69
C ASP A 547 4.14 25.73 44.96
N ASP A 548 3.46 25.29 46.02
CA ASP A 548 3.23 23.87 46.33
C ASP A 548 2.44 23.15 45.21
N ILE A 549 1.34 23.73 44.73
CA ILE A 549 0.56 23.16 43.61
C ILE A 549 1.39 23.10 42.33
N LEU A 550 2.19 24.15 42.05
CA LEU A 550 3.04 24.19 40.87
C LEU A 550 4.06 23.05 40.88
N HIS A 551 4.83 22.91 41.97
CA HIS A 551 5.93 21.95 42.05
C HIS A 551 5.49 20.52 42.39
N ASN A 552 4.57 20.33 43.34
CA ASN A 552 4.21 18.99 43.80
C ASN A 552 3.05 18.35 43.02
N VAL A 553 2.26 19.15 42.28
CA VAL A 553 1.13 18.65 41.47
C VAL A 553 1.39 18.85 39.99
N ILE A 554 1.60 20.07 39.50
CA ILE A 554 1.72 20.34 38.06
C ILE A 554 2.99 19.70 37.49
N GLU A 555 4.15 19.94 38.10
CA GLU A 555 5.42 19.33 37.65
C GLU A 555 5.44 17.81 37.84
N ASN A 556 4.79 17.29 38.89
CA ASN A 556 4.65 15.85 39.12
C ASN A 556 3.73 15.18 38.08
N PHE A 557 2.59 15.79 37.74
CA PHE A 557 1.74 15.29 36.66
C PHE A 557 2.47 15.36 35.33
N ALA A 558 3.22 16.44 35.08
CA ALA A 558 4.05 16.58 33.89
C ALA A 558 5.17 15.53 33.82
N SER A 559 5.80 15.15 34.95
CA SER A 559 6.84 14.11 35.00
C SER A 559 6.29 12.72 34.66
N HIS A 560 5.01 12.47 34.95
CA HIS A 560 4.25 11.30 34.52
C HIS A 560 3.65 11.44 33.12
N SER A 561 4.12 12.41 32.33
CA SER A 561 3.68 12.66 30.95
C SER A 561 2.20 13.01 30.80
N LEU A 562 1.60 13.60 31.85
CA LEU A 562 0.21 14.05 31.82
C LEU A 562 0.16 15.51 31.34
N ARG A 563 -0.75 15.79 30.41
CA ARG A 563 -1.15 17.16 30.05
C ARG A 563 -2.03 17.72 31.16
N THR A 564 -1.57 18.77 31.83
CA THR A 564 -2.28 19.38 32.95
C THR A 564 -3.22 20.49 32.47
N ILE A 565 -4.51 20.40 32.80
CA ILE A 565 -5.51 21.45 32.54
C ILE A 565 -6.13 21.89 33.86
N ALA A 566 -6.07 23.20 34.14
CA ALA A 566 -6.76 23.78 35.28
C ALA A 566 -8.17 24.22 34.90
N ILE A 567 -9.09 24.03 35.84
CA ILE A 567 -10.50 24.41 35.73
C ILE A 567 -10.78 25.40 36.85
N ALA A 568 -11.32 26.55 36.50
CA ALA A 568 -11.58 27.64 37.44
C ALA A 568 -12.88 28.38 37.10
N TYR A 569 -13.42 29.09 38.08
CA TYR A 569 -14.60 29.94 37.88
C TYR A 569 -14.49 31.25 38.64
N LYS A 570 -15.39 32.19 38.31
CA LYS A 570 -15.60 33.43 39.05
C LYS A 570 -17.06 33.83 38.94
N ASP A 571 -17.61 34.37 40.02
CA ASP A 571 -18.93 34.99 40.02
C ASP A 571 -18.81 36.53 39.96
N LEU A 572 -19.62 37.14 39.10
CA LEU A 572 -19.76 38.58 38.93
C LEU A 572 -21.17 39.02 39.33
N GLU A 573 -21.31 40.31 39.65
CA GLU A 573 -22.58 40.90 40.01
C GLU A 573 -23.59 40.88 38.83
N PRO A 574 -24.90 40.72 39.09
CA PRO A 574 -25.95 40.54 38.07
C PRO A 574 -26.02 41.64 36.99
N GLN A 575 -25.58 42.87 37.29
CA GLN A 575 -25.69 44.03 36.39
C GLN A 575 -24.48 44.22 35.46
N THR A 576 -23.53 43.27 35.43
CA THR A 576 -22.27 43.46 34.68
C THR A 576 -22.46 43.25 33.18
N HIS A 577 -22.11 44.24 32.35
CA HIS A 577 -22.14 44.12 30.87
C HIS A 577 -20.96 43.31 30.32
N VAL A 578 -21.09 41.99 30.27
CA VAL A 578 -20.03 41.04 29.86
C VAL A 578 -19.43 41.32 28.47
N HIS A 579 -20.22 41.86 27.53
CA HIS A 579 -19.74 42.18 26.17
C HIS A 579 -18.77 43.37 26.13
N GLN A 580 -18.77 44.23 27.15
CA GLN A 580 -17.90 45.42 27.22
C GLN A 580 -16.59 45.15 27.98
N ILE A 581 -16.50 44.02 28.70
CA ILE A 581 -15.28 43.64 29.41
C ILE A 581 -14.21 43.25 28.40
N ASN A 582 -13.00 43.79 28.57
CA ASN A 582 -11.86 43.43 27.75
C ASN A 582 -11.47 41.96 27.98
N GLU A 583 -11.04 41.27 26.93
CA GLU A 583 -10.75 39.84 26.96
C GLU A 583 -9.59 39.47 27.91
N ASP A 584 -8.68 40.41 28.17
CA ASP A 584 -7.52 40.21 29.05
C ASP A 584 -7.86 40.46 30.54
N GLU A 585 -9.05 41.00 30.84
CA GLU A 585 -9.47 41.34 32.21
C GLU A 585 -10.57 40.42 32.75
N ILE A 586 -11.25 39.71 31.86
CA ILE A 586 -12.40 38.87 32.20
C ILE A 586 -12.04 37.70 33.13
N ASP A 587 -10.76 37.34 33.21
CA ASP A 587 -10.27 36.15 33.89
C ASP A 587 -9.21 36.43 34.96
N LYS A 588 -9.23 37.63 35.55
CA LYS A 588 -8.55 37.96 36.81
C LYS A 588 -9.44 37.60 38.02
N ASP A 589 -8.83 37.24 39.14
CA ASP A 589 -9.52 36.90 40.41
C ASP A 589 -10.40 35.64 40.30
N LEU A 590 -9.80 34.54 39.85
CA LEU A 590 -10.46 33.25 39.69
C LEU A 590 -10.41 32.40 40.98
N THR A 591 -11.35 31.47 41.11
CA THR A 591 -11.36 30.39 42.10
C THR A 591 -10.98 29.09 41.40
N LEU A 592 -9.86 28.47 41.79
CA LEU A 592 -9.39 27.19 41.27
C LEU A 592 -10.28 26.05 41.76
N ILE A 593 -10.82 25.25 40.84
CA ILE A 593 -11.66 24.10 41.17
C ILE A 593 -10.81 22.83 41.23
N ALA A 594 -10.12 22.53 40.13
CA ALA A 594 -9.37 21.27 39.97
C ALA A 594 -8.26 21.42 38.93
N ILE A 595 -7.28 20.51 39.01
CA ILE A 595 -6.28 20.29 37.96
C ILE A 595 -6.43 18.87 37.45
N ALA A 596 -6.76 18.72 36.16
CA ALA A 596 -6.90 17.44 35.49
C ALA A 596 -5.59 17.07 34.77
N GLY A 597 -5.05 15.89 35.05
CA GLY A 597 -3.98 15.25 34.31
C GLY A 597 -4.55 14.35 33.21
N ILE A 598 -4.35 14.76 31.97
CA ILE A 598 -4.92 14.12 30.79
C ILE A 598 -3.79 13.43 30.02
N ARG A 599 -3.97 12.17 29.64
CA ARG A 599 -3.00 11.47 28.78
C ARG A 599 -3.69 10.72 27.67
N ASP A 600 -2.91 10.40 26.65
CA ASP A 600 -3.28 9.48 25.60
C ASP A 600 -2.74 8.08 25.97
N PRO A 601 -3.61 7.10 26.29
CA PRO A 601 -3.17 5.78 26.72
C PRO A 601 -2.55 4.98 25.56
N ILE A 602 -1.61 4.11 25.91
CA ILE A 602 -0.98 3.18 24.97
C ILE A 602 -1.99 2.08 24.58
N ARG A 603 -1.93 1.60 23.35
CA ARG A 603 -2.74 0.45 22.91
C ARG A 603 -2.26 -0.83 23.63
N PRO A 604 -3.16 -1.70 24.12
CA PRO A 604 -2.77 -2.86 24.92
C PRO A 604 -1.83 -3.83 24.18
N ASP A 605 -1.98 -3.97 22.87
CA ASP A 605 -1.25 -4.96 22.06
C ASP A 605 0.16 -4.50 21.64
N VAL A 606 0.48 -3.21 21.84
CA VAL A 606 1.72 -2.60 21.34
C VAL A 606 2.96 -3.20 22.00
N ALA A 607 2.94 -3.43 23.31
CA ALA A 607 4.10 -3.96 24.03
C ALA A 607 4.46 -5.38 23.59
N GLU A 608 3.45 -6.25 23.40
CA GLU A 608 3.67 -7.60 22.86
C GLU A 608 4.16 -7.54 21.41
N SER A 609 3.55 -6.66 20.61
CA SER A 609 3.90 -6.49 19.20
C SER A 609 5.35 -6.03 19.01
N ILE A 610 5.80 -5.05 19.79
CA ILE A 610 7.20 -4.59 19.75
C ILE A 610 8.16 -5.71 20.12
N LYS A 611 7.84 -6.52 21.14
CA LYS A 611 8.64 -7.69 21.51
C LYS A 611 8.74 -8.72 20.37
N GLN A 612 7.65 -8.94 19.64
CA GLN A 612 7.64 -9.80 18.45
C GLN A 612 8.50 -9.20 17.32
N CYS A 613 8.42 -7.89 17.06
CA CYS A 613 9.29 -7.21 16.08
C CYS A 613 10.78 -7.37 16.44
N THR A 614 11.16 -7.13 17.70
CA THR A 614 12.55 -7.27 18.14
C THR A 614 13.06 -8.70 18.01
N ARG A 615 12.24 -9.71 18.38
CA ARG A 615 12.56 -11.14 18.15
C ARG A 615 12.76 -11.46 16.67
N SER A 616 12.04 -10.78 15.79
CA SER A 616 12.10 -10.95 14.33
C SER A 616 13.27 -10.23 13.66
N GLY A 617 14.17 -9.61 14.42
CA GLY A 617 15.29 -8.84 13.90
C GLY A 617 14.94 -7.44 13.41
N VAL A 618 13.78 -6.91 13.82
CA VAL A 618 13.29 -5.59 13.41
C VAL A 618 13.47 -4.59 14.54
N THR A 619 14.16 -3.48 14.25
CA THR A 619 14.35 -2.39 15.21
C THR A 619 13.18 -1.41 15.12
N VAL A 620 12.42 -1.29 16.20
CA VAL A 620 11.34 -0.30 16.31
C VAL A 620 11.90 1.00 16.88
N ARG A 621 11.66 2.12 16.20
CA ARG A 621 12.12 3.45 16.56
C ARG A 621 10.92 4.37 16.73
N MET A 622 10.79 5.02 17.88
CA MET A 622 9.76 6.03 18.11
C MET A 622 10.27 7.38 17.63
N VAL A 623 9.52 8.06 16.75
CA VAL A 623 9.87 9.39 16.25
C VAL A 623 8.68 10.32 16.46
N THR A 624 8.79 11.23 17.42
CA THR A 624 7.65 12.03 17.90
C THR A 624 7.98 13.50 18.07
N GLY A 625 6.97 14.36 17.91
CA GLY A 625 7.04 15.78 18.24
C GLY A 625 6.97 16.08 19.74
N ASP A 626 6.69 15.07 20.57
CA ASP A 626 6.64 15.24 22.03
C ASP A 626 8.00 15.58 22.63
N ASN A 627 7.97 16.12 23.85
CA ASN A 627 9.19 16.39 24.59
C ASN A 627 9.94 15.08 24.92
N ILE A 628 11.23 15.21 25.24
CA ILE A 628 12.11 14.06 25.48
C ILE A 628 11.68 13.19 26.66
N ILE A 629 11.16 13.79 27.73
CA ILE A 629 10.75 13.09 28.96
C ILE A 629 9.54 12.19 28.66
N THR A 630 8.55 12.74 27.96
CA THR A 630 7.33 12.02 27.56
C THR A 630 7.62 10.92 26.56
N ALA A 631 8.42 11.21 25.53
CA ALA A 631 8.82 10.20 24.56
C ALA A 631 9.57 9.03 25.25
N GLN A 632 10.45 9.33 26.20
CA GLN A 632 11.20 8.33 26.95
C GLN A 632 10.29 7.47 27.85
N SER A 633 9.34 8.08 28.57
CA SER A 633 8.38 7.37 29.42
C SER A 633 7.55 6.38 28.59
N ILE A 634 6.99 6.85 27.46
CA ILE A 634 6.15 6.02 26.59
C ILE A 634 6.99 4.92 25.94
N ALA A 635 8.23 5.21 25.53
CA ALA A 635 9.11 4.20 24.96
C ALA A 635 9.50 3.10 25.98
N LEU A 636 9.60 3.42 27.27
CA LEU A 636 9.81 2.44 28.35
C LEU A 636 8.56 1.60 28.62
N GLU A 637 7.36 2.18 28.51
CA GLU A 637 6.09 1.47 28.67
C GLU A 637 5.80 0.54 27.49
N CYS A 638 6.08 0.99 26.25
CA CYS A 638 5.96 0.18 25.04
C CYS A 638 7.01 -0.93 24.91
N GLY A 639 8.08 -0.90 25.72
CA GLY A 639 9.20 -1.84 25.62
C GLY A 639 10.18 -1.57 24.48
N ILE A 640 10.19 -0.36 23.92
CA ILE A 640 11.19 0.11 22.95
C ILE A 640 12.53 0.34 23.68
N LEU A 641 12.46 0.99 24.84
CA LEU A 641 13.59 1.16 25.75
C LEU A 641 13.58 0.09 26.84
N GLU A 642 14.75 -0.41 27.21
CA GLU A 642 14.91 -1.41 28.27
C GLU A 642 15.05 -0.70 29.63
N LYS A 643 14.20 -1.05 30.61
CA LYS A 643 14.17 -0.41 31.94
C LYS A 643 15.47 -0.55 32.75
N ASN A 644 16.27 -1.60 32.51
CA ASN A 644 17.42 -1.98 33.34
C ASN A 644 18.79 -1.84 32.64
N ARG A 645 18.86 -1.12 31.51
CA ARG A 645 20.09 -0.94 30.74
C ARG A 645 20.59 0.49 30.84
N ALA A 646 21.91 0.67 30.98
CA ALA A 646 22.53 1.99 30.91
C ALA A 646 22.26 2.59 29.52
N GLN A 647 21.62 3.76 29.48
CA GLN A 647 21.27 4.44 28.24
C GLN A 647 22.55 4.85 27.52
N GLN A 648 22.63 4.47 26.24
CA GLN A 648 23.73 4.88 25.37
C GLN A 648 23.56 6.35 24.97
N GLU A 649 24.65 7.00 24.58
CA GLU A 649 24.69 8.44 24.29
C GLU A 649 23.63 8.87 23.24
N PHE A 650 23.37 8.02 22.25
CA PHE A 650 22.45 8.32 21.14
C PHE A 650 21.14 7.53 21.17
N GLU A 651 20.87 6.74 22.23
CA GLU A 651 19.65 5.92 22.29
C GLU A 651 18.38 6.77 22.30
N VAL A 652 18.45 7.96 22.92
CA VAL A 652 17.41 9.01 22.91
C VAL A 652 18.03 10.33 22.46
N ILE A 653 17.48 10.97 21.44
CA ILE A 653 18.00 12.23 20.88
C ILE A 653 16.87 13.21 20.55
N GLU A 654 17.11 14.52 20.69
CA GLU A 654 16.19 15.54 20.17
C GLU A 654 16.44 15.78 18.67
N GLY A 655 15.38 16.02 17.89
CA GLY A 655 15.43 16.24 16.44
C GLY A 655 16.42 17.33 16.03
N LYS A 656 16.45 18.45 16.75
CA LYS A 656 17.42 19.54 16.51
C LYS A 656 18.87 19.07 16.65
N ARG A 657 19.20 18.38 17.75
CA ARG A 657 20.56 17.86 18.00
C ARG A 657 20.94 16.82 16.95
N PHE A 658 20.01 15.97 16.55
CA PHE A 658 20.21 15.01 15.46
C PHE A 658 20.56 15.71 14.14
N ARG A 659 19.79 16.73 13.75
CA ARG A 659 20.02 17.50 12.54
C ARG A 659 21.36 18.23 12.55
N ASP A 660 21.73 18.82 13.68
CA ASP A 660 23.00 19.55 13.85
C ASP A 660 24.21 18.62 13.69
N LEU A 661 24.15 17.39 14.24
CA LEU A 661 25.22 16.39 14.13
C LEU A 661 25.35 15.84 12.70
N VAL A 662 24.22 15.56 12.07
CA VAL A 662 24.16 14.91 10.75
C VAL A 662 24.35 15.91 9.61
N GLY A 663 24.10 17.20 9.83
CA GLY A 663 24.30 18.27 8.86
C GLY A 663 23.21 18.39 7.80
N GLY A 664 22.06 17.73 7.99
CA GLY A 664 20.89 17.80 7.10
C GLY A 664 21.05 17.04 5.77
N LEU A 665 20.14 17.34 4.83
CA LEU A 665 20.15 16.81 3.47
C LEU A 665 20.80 17.79 2.50
N VAL A 666 21.61 17.27 1.59
CA VAL A 666 22.30 18.02 0.53
C VAL A 666 21.91 17.43 -0.82
N ASN A 667 21.83 18.26 -1.85
CA ASN A 667 21.61 17.76 -3.21
C ASN A 667 22.93 17.22 -3.77
N ALA A 668 22.93 15.97 -4.22
CA ALA A 668 24.03 15.33 -4.94
C ALA A 668 23.53 14.84 -6.31
N LYS A 669 24.43 14.63 -7.25
CA LYS A 669 24.11 14.02 -8.54
C LYS A 669 24.50 12.55 -8.53
N ASN A 670 23.61 11.69 -9.01
CA ASN A 670 23.89 10.27 -9.20
C ASN A 670 24.78 10.01 -10.42
N GLU A 671 25.19 8.74 -10.58
CA GLU A 671 25.94 8.25 -11.75
C GLU A 671 25.24 8.58 -13.08
N GLU A 672 23.91 8.71 -13.07
CA GLU A 672 23.07 9.05 -14.23
C GLU A 672 22.80 10.57 -14.37
N GLY A 673 23.36 11.41 -13.50
CA GLY A 673 23.22 12.87 -13.53
C GLY A 673 21.94 13.44 -12.88
N ASN A 674 21.09 12.59 -12.29
CA ASN A 674 19.87 13.00 -11.58
C ASN A 674 20.21 13.63 -10.21
N GLU A 675 19.53 14.71 -9.82
CA GLU A 675 19.66 15.30 -8.49
C GLU A 675 18.90 14.49 -7.43
N ILE A 676 19.64 13.94 -6.46
CA ILE A 676 19.10 13.25 -5.29
C ILE A 676 19.47 13.97 -3.99
N LYS A 677 18.66 13.78 -2.95
CA LYS A 677 18.95 14.27 -1.60
C LYS A 677 19.73 13.23 -0.82
N VAL A 678 20.93 13.58 -0.36
CA VAL A 678 21.80 12.72 0.44
C VAL A 678 22.09 13.31 1.81
N VAL A 679 22.29 12.43 2.79
CA VAL A 679 22.71 12.85 4.13
C VAL A 679 24.12 13.41 4.09
N LYS A 680 24.35 14.61 4.64
CA LYS A 680 25.66 15.28 4.61
C LYS A 680 26.76 14.48 5.31
N ASN A 681 26.56 14.14 6.59
CA ASN A 681 27.54 13.42 7.40
C ASN A 681 27.12 11.96 7.61
N MET A 682 27.23 11.13 6.56
CA MET A 682 26.80 9.73 6.62
C MET A 682 27.52 8.89 7.70
N GLN A 683 28.80 9.16 7.98
CA GLN A 683 29.55 8.43 9.02
C GLN A 683 29.00 8.66 10.43
N ILE A 684 28.61 9.91 10.74
CA ILE A 684 27.99 10.25 12.02
C ILE A 684 26.58 9.66 12.09
N PHE A 685 25.83 9.76 10.98
CA PHE A 685 24.53 9.12 10.86
C PHE A 685 24.61 7.62 11.17
N GLN A 686 25.58 6.90 10.62
CA GLN A 686 25.81 5.46 10.88
C GLN A 686 26.14 5.13 12.34
N LYS A 687 26.76 6.05 13.08
CA LYS A 687 26.98 5.88 14.51
C LYS A 687 25.68 6.03 15.28
N ILE A 688 24.89 7.06 14.95
CA ILE A 688 23.61 7.36 15.61
C ILE A 688 22.57 6.27 15.28
N SER A 689 22.46 5.86 14.02
CA SER A 689 21.46 4.90 13.53
C SER A 689 21.58 3.53 14.20
N LYS A 690 22.78 3.10 14.61
CA LYS A 690 22.98 1.83 15.31
C LYS A 690 22.37 1.79 16.71
N GLU A 691 22.34 2.92 17.41
CA GLU A 691 21.92 3.00 18.82
C GLU A 691 20.54 3.63 19.01
N MET A 692 20.17 4.58 18.14
CA MET A 692 19.00 5.42 18.35
C MET A 692 17.69 4.64 18.30
N LYS A 693 16.87 4.80 19.34
CA LYS A 693 15.52 4.20 19.41
C LYS A 693 14.42 5.24 19.57
N VAL A 694 14.74 6.41 20.12
CA VAL A 694 13.77 7.47 20.34
C VAL A 694 14.31 8.79 19.81
N MET A 695 13.53 9.44 18.93
CA MET A 695 13.74 10.81 18.52
C MET A 695 12.57 11.67 19.01
N ALA A 696 12.87 12.62 19.90
CA ALA A 696 11.89 13.53 20.49
C ALA A 696 11.96 14.92 19.83
N ARG A 697 10.88 15.70 19.94
CA ARG A 697 10.73 17.02 19.28
C ARG A 697 11.10 17.00 17.80
N ALA A 698 10.79 15.90 17.12
CA ALA A 698 11.10 15.72 15.70
C ALA A 698 10.18 16.59 14.83
N SER A 699 10.74 17.35 13.91
CA SER A 699 9.97 17.99 12.84
C SER A 699 9.70 17.01 11.69
N PRO A 700 8.75 17.32 10.77
CA PRO A 700 8.54 16.51 9.55
C PRO A 700 9.84 16.28 8.75
N GLU A 701 10.71 17.29 8.69
CA GLU A 701 12.00 17.22 8.03
C GLU A 701 12.96 16.24 8.71
N ASP A 702 12.95 16.17 10.05
CA ASP A 702 13.78 15.22 10.80
C ASP A 702 13.34 13.78 10.54
N LYS A 703 12.02 13.54 10.46
CA LYS A 703 11.45 12.24 10.09
C LYS A 703 11.92 11.83 8.68
N TYR A 704 11.79 12.75 7.72
CA TYR A 704 12.23 12.52 6.34
C TYR A 704 13.74 12.27 6.22
N LEU A 705 14.56 13.05 6.95
CA LEU A 705 16.02 12.89 7.01
C LEU A 705 16.42 11.51 7.57
N LEU A 706 15.80 11.09 8.67
CA LEU A 706 16.04 9.78 9.28
C LEU A 706 15.75 8.64 8.31
N VAL A 707 14.57 8.67 7.67
CA VAL A 707 14.14 7.64 6.71
C VAL A 707 15.10 7.59 5.52
N THR A 708 15.45 8.76 4.97
CA THR A 708 16.39 8.87 3.84
C THR A 708 17.75 8.27 4.18
N GLY A 709 18.31 8.57 5.36
CA GLY A 709 19.59 8.04 5.77
C GLY A 709 19.57 6.53 6.02
N LEU A 710 18.51 6.00 6.63
CA LEU A 710 18.38 4.55 6.86
C LEU A 710 18.31 3.78 5.54
N ILE A 711 17.58 4.29 4.54
CA ILE A 711 17.52 3.70 3.20
C ILE A 711 18.88 3.75 2.52
N GLN A 712 19.64 4.85 2.68
CA GLN A 712 21.00 4.98 2.14
C GLN A 712 22.02 4.03 2.78
N GLU A 713 21.77 3.57 4.00
CA GLU A 713 22.54 2.48 4.63
C GLU A 713 22.18 1.08 4.09
N GLY A 714 21.18 0.98 3.21
CA GLY A 714 20.69 -0.29 2.66
C GLY A 714 19.66 -0.99 3.55
N ASN A 715 19.10 -0.31 4.55
CA ASN A 715 18.00 -0.84 5.35
C ASN A 715 16.68 -0.79 4.56
N VAL A 716 15.74 -1.67 4.93
CA VAL A 716 14.36 -1.60 4.47
C VAL A 716 13.52 -0.97 5.56
N VAL A 717 12.99 0.21 5.28
CA VAL A 717 12.39 1.10 6.28
C VAL A 717 10.89 1.15 6.09
N ALA A 718 10.17 0.69 7.10
CA ALA A 718 8.73 0.93 7.24
C ALA A 718 8.50 2.16 8.12
N VAL A 719 7.56 3.01 7.74
CA VAL A 719 7.16 4.18 8.52
C VAL A 719 5.69 4.09 8.85
N THR A 720 5.30 4.41 10.08
CA THR A 720 3.89 4.55 10.47
C THR A 720 3.60 6.00 10.85
N GLY A 721 2.42 6.48 10.48
CA GLY A 721 1.96 7.82 10.84
C GLY A 721 0.46 8.00 10.65
N ASP A 722 -0.10 8.93 11.39
CA ASP A 722 -1.51 9.33 11.31
C ASP A 722 -1.66 10.78 10.83
N GLY A 723 -0.65 11.61 11.06
CA GLY A 723 -0.70 13.05 10.82
C GLY A 723 -0.26 13.48 9.42
N THR A 724 -0.67 14.69 9.05
CA THR A 724 -0.22 15.34 7.81
C THR A 724 1.29 15.54 7.75
N ASN A 725 1.89 15.74 8.93
CA ASN A 725 3.32 15.85 9.17
C ASN A 725 4.12 14.60 8.80
N ASP A 726 3.46 13.43 8.72
CA ASP A 726 4.11 12.15 8.46
C ASP A 726 4.13 11.81 6.97
N ALA A 727 3.28 12.45 6.16
CA ALA A 727 3.13 12.15 4.74
C ALA A 727 4.45 12.18 3.94
N PRO A 728 5.37 13.16 4.11
CA PRO A 728 6.65 13.13 3.41
C PRO A 728 7.50 11.90 3.77
N ALA A 729 7.51 11.51 5.05
CA ALA A 729 8.27 10.36 5.53
C ALA A 729 7.62 9.04 5.08
N LEU A 730 6.28 8.95 5.14
CA LEU A 730 5.50 7.81 4.64
C LEU A 730 5.75 7.58 3.15
N LYS A 731 5.78 8.65 2.35
CA LYS A 731 6.00 8.56 0.91
C LYS A 731 7.43 8.19 0.54
N LYS A 732 8.41 8.56 1.39
CA LYS A 732 9.83 8.23 1.16
C LYS A 732 10.21 6.85 1.68
N ALA A 733 9.48 6.32 2.64
CA ALA A 733 9.66 4.98 3.17
C ALA A 733 9.54 3.92 2.08
N ASP A 734 10.15 2.76 2.31
CA ASP A 734 9.95 1.62 1.41
C ASP A 734 8.55 1.03 1.57
N VAL A 735 7.97 1.18 2.76
CA VAL A 735 6.57 0.87 3.07
C VAL A 735 6.02 1.92 4.03
N GLY A 736 5.07 2.72 3.56
CA GLY A 736 4.30 3.64 4.40
C GLY A 736 3.04 2.99 4.97
N PHE A 737 2.81 3.10 6.28
CA PHE A 737 1.60 2.69 6.98
C PHE A 737 0.80 3.90 7.49
N ALA A 738 -0.49 3.94 7.15
CA ALA A 738 -1.41 4.92 7.71
C ALA A 738 -2.48 4.27 8.59
N MET A 739 -2.90 4.99 9.62
CA MET A 739 -4.06 4.64 10.42
C MET A 739 -5.35 4.82 9.60
N GLY A 740 -6.21 3.82 9.56
CA GLY A 740 -7.46 3.81 8.78
C GLY A 740 -8.58 4.63 9.43
N ILE A 741 -8.66 4.63 10.76
CA ILE A 741 -9.70 5.33 11.52
C ILE A 741 -9.22 6.72 11.93
N THR A 742 -8.09 6.78 12.64
CA THR A 742 -7.57 8.02 13.23
C THR A 742 -6.65 8.80 12.30
N GLY A 743 -6.17 8.17 11.21
CA GLY A 743 -5.28 8.81 10.26
C GLY A 743 -5.98 9.85 9.39
N SER A 744 -5.27 10.95 9.16
CA SER A 744 -5.65 11.94 8.16
C SER A 744 -5.66 11.32 6.76
N ASP A 745 -6.53 11.80 5.88
CA ASP A 745 -6.59 11.33 4.50
C ASP A 745 -5.28 11.56 3.75
N VAL A 746 -4.54 12.56 4.20
CA VAL A 746 -3.16 12.86 3.83
C VAL A 746 -2.21 11.70 4.06
N ALA A 747 -2.21 11.17 5.28
CA ALA A 747 -1.37 10.05 5.65
C ALA A 747 -1.82 8.81 4.89
N LYS A 748 -3.14 8.57 4.78
CA LYS A 748 -3.72 7.45 4.01
C LYS A 748 -3.35 7.51 2.53
N ASP A 749 -3.34 8.69 1.92
CA ASP A 749 -2.98 8.86 0.51
C ASP A 749 -1.46 8.67 0.29
N ALA A 750 -0.63 9.19 1.20
CA ALA A 750 0.81 9.03 1.14
C ALA A 750 1.28 7.58 1.42
N ALA A 751 0.53 6.84 2.23
CA ALA A 751 0.84 5.47 2.62
C ALA A 751 0.55 4.43 1.54
N ASP A 752 1.25 3.30 1.64
CA ASP A 752 1.11 2.13 0.80
C ASP A 752 0.15 1.09 1.39
N ILE A 753 0.07 1.01 2.72
CA ILE A 753 -0.81 0.10 3.46
C ILE A 753 -1.60 0.91 4.49
N ILE A 754 -2.91 0.72 4.52
CA ILE A 754 -3.80 1.32 5.52
C ILE A 754 -4.18 0.24 6.54
N LEU A 755 -3.99 0.54 7.83
CA LEU A 755 -4.42 -0.32 8.93
C LEU A 755 -5.89 -0.02 9.24
N ILE A 756 -6.80 -0.91 8.86
CA ILE A 756 -8.26 -0.68 8.98
C ILE A 756 -8.68 -0.51 10.44
N ASP A 757 -7.98 -1.16 11.37
CA ASP A 757 -8.28 -1.22 12.80
C ASP A 757 -7.39 -0.31 13.67
N ASP A 758 -6.47 0.44 13.06
CA ASP A 758 -5.42 1.22 13.74
C ASP A 758 -4.57 0.40 14.74
N ASN A 759 -4.46 -0.92 14.58
CA ASN A 759 -3.69 -1.75 15.51
C ASN A 759 -2.26 -1.96 15.02
N PHE A 760 -1.29 -1.75 15.91
CA PHE A 760 0.12 -2.01 15.61
C PHE A 760 0.39 -3.50 15.31
N SER A 761 -0.42 -4.42 15.87
CA SER A 761 -0.33 -5.86 15.55
C SER A 761 -0.53 -6.16 14.07
N SER A 762 -1.31 -5.33 13.36
CA SER A 762 -1.58 -5.45 11.93
C SER A 762 -0.30 -5.24 11.09
N ILE A 763 0.69 -4.52 11.61
CA ILE A 763 2.01 -4.39 10.96
C ILE A 763 2.78 -5.72 10.99
N ILE A 764 2.61 -6.50 12.06
CA ILE A 764 3.25 -7.82 12.21
C ILE A 764 2.62 -8.82 11.25
N THR A 765 1.29 -8.80 11.12
CA THR A 765 0.61 -9.65 10.12
C THR A 765 1.05 -9.27 8.71
N ALA A 766 1.18 -7.97 8.40
CA ALA A 766 1.74 -7.53 7.11
C ALA A 766 3.16 -8.06 6.88
N MET A 767 4.04 -8.01 7.88
CA MET A 767 5.39 -8.57 7.81
C MET A 767 5.39 -10.09 7.62
N LYS A 768 4.50 -10.80 8.33
CA LYS A 768 4.31 -12.25 8.23
C LYS A 768 3.90 -12.65 6.80
N TRP A 769 2.94 -11.93 6.19
CA TRP A 769 2.52 -12.16 4.81
C TRP A 769 3.61 -11.78 3.81
N GLY A 770 4.29 -10.64 3.99
CA GLY A 770 5.39 -10.21 3.12
C GLY A 770 6.54 -11.22 3.08
N ARG A 771 6.96 -11.73 4.24
CA ARG A 771 7.98 -12.80 4.30
C ARG A 771 7.51 -14.11 3.65
N ASN A 772 6.21 -14.42 3.71
CA ASN A 772 5.64 -15.62 3.13
C ASN A 772 5.54 -15.58 1.61
N ILE A 773 5.26 -14.41 1.02
CA ILE A 773 5.28 -14.23 -0.44
C ILE A 773 6.63 -14.66 -1.01
N TYR A 774 7.71 -14.18 -0.39
CA TYR A 774 9.06 -14.51 -0.78
C TYR A 774 9.38 -16.02 -0.63
N ASP A 775 8.91 -16.65 0.45
CA ASP A 775 9.05 -18.10 0.63
C ASP A 775 8.24 -18.89 -0.40
N CYS A 776 6.99 -18.50 -0.69
CA CYS A 776 6.16 -19.17 -1.69
C CYS A 776 6.82 -19.14 -3.08
N ILE A 777 7.41 -18.00 -3.43
CA ILE A 777 8.10 -17.82 -4.71
C ILE A 777 9.40 -18.63 -4.76
N ARG A 778 10.17 -18.70 -3.66
CA ARG A 778 11.34 -19.59 -3.57
C ARG A 778 10.96 -21.07 -3.70
N LYS A 779 9.84 -21.52 -3.11
CA LYS A 779 9.34 -22.90 -3.28
C LYS A 779 9.00 -23.20 -4.74
N PHE A 780 8.32 -22.26 -5.39
CA PHE A 780 7.99 -22.35 -6.81
C PHE A 780 9.27 -22.45 -7.67
N ILE A 781 10.23 -21.56 -7.48
CA ILE A 781 11.50 -21.56 -8.24
C ILE A 781 12.29 -22.85 -8.00
N GLN A 782 12.30 -23.39 -6.77
CA GLN A 782 12.97 -24.65 -6.46
C GLN A 782 12.39 -25.80 -7.27
N PHE A 783 11.07 -25.85 -7.35
CA PHE A 783 10.37 -26.82 -8.18
C PHE A 783 10.67 -26.60 -9.67
N GLN A 784 10.46 -25.38 -10.17
CA GLN A 784 10.66 -25.00 -11.56
C GLN A 784 12.07 -25.31 -12.08
N LEU A 785 13.10 -24.90 -11.35
CA LEU A 785 14.50 -25.12 -11.73
C LEU A 785 14.87 -26.61 -11.76
N THR A 786 14.28 -27.41 -10.85
CA THR A 786 14.52 -28.86 -10.84
C THR A 786 13.93 -29.50 -12.10
N VAL A 787 12.68 -29.15 -12.46
CA VAL A 787 12.02 -29.68 -13.67
C VAL A 787 12.79 -29.26 -14.91
N ASN A 788 13.16 -27.98 -15.03
CA ASN A 788 13.92 -27.45 -16.16
C ASN A 788 15.27 -28.13 -16.34
N LEU A 789 16.06 -28.26 -15.26
CA LEU A 789 17.38 -28.88 -15.35
C LEU A 789 17.31 -30.33 -15.83
N VAL A 790 16.34 -31.09 -15.30
CA VAL A 790 16.15 -32.50 -15.68
C VAL A 790 15.62 -32.62 -17.11
N ALA A 791 14.63 -31.81 -17.50
CA ALA A 791 14.06 -31.83 -18.84
C ALA A 791 15.12 -31.49 -19.91
N LEU A 792 15.91 -30.44 -19.68
CA LEU A 792 17.00 -30.04 -20.59
C LEU A 792 18.07 -31.12 -20.70
N PHE A 793 18.52 -31.68 -19.57
CA PHE A 793 19.54 -32.73 -19.57
C PHE A 793 19.07 -34.00 -20.28
N MET A 794 17.85 -34.45 -20.01
CA MET A 794 17.30 -35.66 -20.63
C MET A 794 17.00 -35.46 -22.13
N SER A 795 16.54 -34.28 -22.53
CA SER A 795 16.31 -33.95 -23.94
C SER A 795 17.62 -33.94 -24.72
N PHE A 796 18.67 -33.31 -24.18
CA PHE A 796 20.00 -33.31 -24.80
C PHE A 796 20.59 -34.72 -24.87
N THR A 797 20.55 -35.47 -23.77
CA THR A 797 21.12 -36.83 -23.69
C THR A 797 20.39 -37.80 -24.64
N GLY A 798 19.06 -37.71 -24.72
CA GLY A 798 18.28 -38.51 -25.66
C GLY A 798 18.56 -38.13 -27.11
N ALA A 799 18.65 -36.84 -27.44
CA ALA A 799 18.97 -36.41 -28.80
C ALA A 799 20.36 -36.88 -29.25
N VAL A 800 21.37 -36.81 -28.36
CA VAL A 800 22.75 -37.24 -28.68
C VAL A 800 22.85 -38.76 -28.84
N ILE A 801 22.17 -39.55 -27.99
CA ILE A 801 22.36 -41.02 -27.94
C ILE A 801 21.29 -41.75 -28.77
N LEU A 802 20.02 -41.38 -28.64
CA LEU A 802 18.90 -42.05 -29.30
C LEU A 802 18.51 -41.41 -30.65
N LYS A 803 19.19 -40.33 -31.07
CA LYS A 803 18.83 -39.51 -32.25
C LYS A 803 17.41 -38.90 -32.19
N GLN A 804 16.76 -38.94 -31.03
CA GLN A 804 15.43 -38.37 -30.80
C GLN A 804 15.28 -37.92 -29.35
N SER A 805 14.43 -36.92 -29.10
CA SER A 805 14.06 -36.54 -27.74
C SER A 805 13.20 -37.64 -27.09
N PRO A 806 13.41 -37.97 -25.80
CA PRO A 806 12.59 -38.95 -25.08
C PRO A 806 11.19 -38.42 -24.75
N LEU A 807 11.01 -37.09 -24.79
CA LEU A 807 9.72 -36.43 -24.64
C LEU A 807 9.33 -35.79 -25.97
N ASN A 808 8.11 -36.06 -26.41
CA ASN A 808 7.56 -35.45 -27.62
C ASN A 808 7.06 -34.01 -27.34
N ALA A 809 6.72 -33.27 -28.39
CA ALA A 809 6.28 -31.88 -28.26
C ALA A 809 5.03 -31.73 -27.34
N ILE A 810 4.06 -32.65 -27.41
CA ILE A 810 2.82 -32.58 -26.61
C ILE A 810 3.09 -32.90 -25.15
N GLU A 811 3.91 -33.92 -24.89
CA GLU A 811 4.36 -34.31 -23.55
C GLU A 811 5.14 -33.15 -22.89
N MET A 812 6.02 -32.49 -23.64
CA MET A 812 6.76 -31.31 -23.20
C MET A 812 5.83 -30.13 -22.87
N LEU A 813 4.80 -29.91 -23.68
CA LEU A 813 3.79 -28.88 -23.41
C LEU A 813 2.95 -29.19 -22.17
N TRP A 814 2.57 -30.46 -21.97
CA TRP A 814 1.87 -30.87 -20.75
C TRP A 814 2.74 -30.70 -19.50
N VAL A 815 4.03 -31.05 -19.59
CA VAL A 815 5.01 -30.78 -18.52
C VAL A 815 5.12 -29.28 -18.25
N ASN A 816 5.22 -28.45 -19.30
CA ASN A 816 5.24 -26.99 -19.18
C ASN A 816 4.00 -26.48 -18.42
N LEU A 817 2.80 -26.95 -18.77
CA LEU A 817 1.58 -26.55 -18.07
C LEU A 817 1.58 -26.95 -16.58
N ILE A 818 2.09 -28.15 -16.26
CA ILE A 818 2.23 -28.60 -14.87
C ILE A 818 3.20 -27.70 -14.10
N MET A 819 4.36 -27.43 -14.69
CA MET A 819 5.43 -26.71 -13.99
C MET A 819 5.17 -25.22 -13.87
N ASP A 820 4.58 -24.58 -14.89
CA ASP A 820 4.35 -23.15 -14.89
C ASP A 820 3.02 -22.81 -14.23
N THR A 821 1.91 -23.21 -14.85
CA THR A 821 0.58 -22.74 -14.44
C THR A 821 0.08 -23.44 -13.18
N PHE A 822 0.13 -24.77 -13.15
CA PHE A 822 -0.41 -25.52 -12.02
C PHE A 822 0.46 -25.42 -10.78
N ALA A 823 1.79 -25.52 -10.92
CA ALA A 823 2.66 -25.40 -9.76
C ALA A 823 2.74 -23.96 -9.23
N SER A 824 2.66 -22.93 -10.08
CA SER A 824 2.55 -21.56 -9.58
C SER A 824 1.29 -21.39 -8.76
N LEU A 825 0.12 -21.82 -9.24
CA LEU A 825 -1.13 -21.74 -8.49
C LEU A 825 -1.07 -22.51 -7.15
N ALA A 826 -0.46 -23.70 -7.15
CA ALA A 826 -0.42 -24.57 -5.98
C ALA A 826 0.61 -24.12 -4.91
N LEU A 827 1.80 -23.68 -5.32
CA LEU A 827 2.90 -23.31 -4.43
C LEU A 827 2.91 -21.83 -4.05
N ALA A 828 2.36 -20.95 -4.89
CA ALA A 828 2.28 -19.51 -4.62
C ALA A 828 1.22 -19.13 -3.57
N THR A 829 0.27 -20.03 -3.28
CA THR A 829 -0.93 -19.77 -2.45
C THR A 829 -0.88 -20.39 -1.05
N GLU A 830 0.32 -20.75 -0.56
CA GLU A 830 0.44 -21.33 0.78
C GLU A 830 0.28 -20.28 1.89
N PRO A 831 -0.48 -20.59 2.98
CA PRO A 831 -0.62 -19.68 4.10
C PRO A 831 0.65 -19.61 4.97
N PRO A 832 0.93 -18.46 5.60
CA PRO A 832 2.13 -18.24 6.40
C PRO A 832 2.14 -19.00 7.72
N SER A 833 3.31 -19.51 8.12
CA SER A 833 3.58 -20.03 9.46
C SER A 833 4.07 -18.93 10.40
N ILE A 834 3.75 -19.01 11.69
CA ILE A 834 4.24 -18.07 12.72
C ILE A 834 5.78 -18.11 12.83
N LYS A 835 6.39 -19.27 12.55
CA LYS A 835 7.86 -19.46 12.58
C LYS A 835 8.62 -18.53 11.64
N VAL A 836 7.96 -17.99 10.63
CA VAL A 836 8.55 -17.03 9.69
C VAL A 836 9.02 -15.75 10.40
N LEU A 837 8.45 -15.44 11.57
CA LEU A 837 8.86 -14.32 12.42
C LEU A 837 10.09 -14.63 13.31
N ASP A 838 10.53 -15.89 13.42
CA ASP A 838 11.68 -16.26 14.27
C ASP A 838 13.05 -16.02 13.61
N ARG A 839 13.07 -15.79 12.28
CA ARG A 839 14.29 -15.55 11.52
C ARG A 839 14.50 -14.06 11.22
N GLN A 840 15.73 -13.71 10.87
CA GLN A 840 16.09 -12.35 10.45
C GLN A 840 15.43 -11.98 9.09
N PRO A 841 15.18 -10.69 8.82
CA PRO A 841 14.67 -10.23 7.53
C PRO A 841 15.67 -10.50 6.39
N TYR A 842 15.16 -10.70 5.17
CA TYR A 842 15.99 -10.78 3.98
C TYR A 842 16.55 -9.40 3.62
N ARG A 843 17.81 -9.35 3.22
CA ARG A 843 18.45 -8.13 2.73
C ARG A 843 18.16 -7.95 1.24
N ARG A 844 18.23 -6.70 0.76
CA ARG A 844 18.08 -6.40 -0.69
C ARG A 844 19.12 -7.13 -1.55
N THR A 845 20.32 -7.29 -1.01
CA THR A 845 21.45 -7.99 -1.64
C THR A 845 21.34 -9.52 -1.59
N ASP A 846 20.36 -10.07 -0.87
CA ASP A 846 20.22 -11.53 -0.80
C ASP A 846 19.76 -12.07 -2.15
N GLN A 847 20.44 -13.14 -2.58
CA GLN A 847 20.10 -13.88 -3.79
C GLN A 847 18.76 -14.59 -3.62
N ILE A 848 17.96 -14.69 -4.69
CA ILE A 848 16.70 -15.43 -4.64
C ILE A 848 16.98 -16.92 -4.43
N VAL A 849 17.91 -17.48 -5.19
CA VAL A 849 18.29 -18.89 -5.07
C VAL A 849 19.38 -19.03 -4.01
N SER A 850 19.00 -19.48 -2.80
CA SER A 850 19.96 -19.66 -1.70
C SER A 850 20.88 -20.87 -1.90
N PRO A 851 22.07 -20.92 -1.26
CA PRO A 851 22.95 -22.10 -1.28
C PRO A 851 22.24 -23.40 -0.84
N THR A 852 21.34 -23.29 0.13
CA THR A 852 20.54 -24.44 0.61
C THR A 852 19.53 -24.94 -0.43
N MET A 853 19.03 -24.04 -1.27
CA MET A 853 18.12 -24.33 -2.36
C MET A 853 18.88 -25.03 -3.51
N TYR A 854 20.07 -24.55 -3.87
CA TYR A 854 20.94 -25.24 -4.84
C TYR A 854 21.21 -26.69 -4.45
N ARG A 855 21.49 -26.97 -3.17
CA ARG A 855 21.67 -28.34 -2.68
C ARG A 855 20.44 -29.22 -2.97
N THR A 856 19.24 -28.70 -2.72
CA THR A 856 17.99 -29.45 -2.94
C THR A 856 17.69 -29.62 -4.43
N ILE A 857 17.87 -28.57 -5.23
CA ILE A 857 17.70 -28.61 -6.69
C ILE A 857 18.63 -29.63 -7.32
N VAL A 858 19.94 -29.56 -7.02
CA VAL A 858 20.94 -30.47 -7.57
C VAL A 858 20.70 -31.91 -7.10
N GLY A 859 20.38 -32.11 -5.82
CA GLY A 859 20.10 -33.43 -5.27
C GLY A 859 18.88 -34.10 -5.91
N ALA A 860 17.76 -33.36 -6.01
CA ALA A 860 16.57 -33.85 -6.68
C ALA A 860 16.84 -34.12 -8.15
N SER A 861 17.49 -33.20 -8.85
CA SER A 861 17.81 -33.35 -10.28
C SER A 861 18.70 -34.55 -10.54
N LEU A 862 19.72 -34.78 -9.71
CA LEU A 862 20.61 -35.93 -9.82
C LEU A 862 19.85 -37.25 -9.68
N TYR A 863 18.97 -37.36 -8.68
CA TYR A 863 18.11 -38.54 -8.54
C TYR A 863 17.23 -38.76 -9.77
N GLN A 864 16.58 -37.69 -10.24
CA GLN A 864 15.70 -37.79 -11.40
C GLN A 864 16.47 -38.20 -12.66
N ILE A 865 17.62 -37.58 -12.93
CA ILE A 865 18.48 -37.93 -14.06
C ILE A 865 18.92 -39.40 -13.99
N LEU A 866 19.35 -39.89 -12.83
CA LEU A 866 19.79 -41.29 -12.66
C LEU A 866 18.64 -42.28 -12.93
N VAL A 867 17.46 -42.03 -12.37
CA VAL A 867 16.28 -42.89 -12.56
C VAL A 867 15.79 -42.85 -14.00
N LEU A 868 15.70 -41.66 -14.59
CA LEU A 868 15.25 -41.51 -15.98
C LEU A 868 16.24 -42.12 -16.98
N THR A 869 17.54 -41.98 -16.74
CA THR A 869 18.59 -42.65 -17.53
C THR A 869 18.50 -44.17 -17.36
N PHE A 870 18.22 -44.66 -16.16
CA PHE A 870 17.96 -46.09 -15.92
C PHE A 870 16.74 -46.59 -16.70
N ILE A 871 15.63 -45.85 -16.69
CA ILE A 871 14.42 -46.16 -17.48
C ILE A 871 14.74 -46.19 -18.98
N LEU A 872 15.57 -45.26 -19.45
CA LEU A 872 15.86 -45.07 -20.86
C LEU A 872 16.89 -46.07 -21.43
N PHE A 873 17.78 -46.65 -20.62
CA PHE A 873 18.82 -47.58 -21.13
C PHE A 873 18.84 -48.97 -20.50
N LEU A 874 18.47 -49.12 -19.22
CA LEU A 874 18.64 -50.38 -18.48
C LEU A 874 17.32 -51.11 -18.25
N LEU A 875 16.21 -50.39 -18.04
CA LEU A 875 14.90 -50.97 -17.72
C LEU A 875 14.38 -51.99 -18.74
N PRO A 876 14.56 -51.81 -20.07
CA PRO A 876 14.12 -52.81 -21.06
C PRO A 876 14.77 -54.19 -20.91
N LYS A 877 15.86 -54.30 -20.13
CA LYS A 877 16.51 -55.60 -19.83
C LYS A 877 15.88 -56.32 -18.63
N PHE A 878 15.15 -55.60 -17.78
CA PHE A 878 14.59 -56.11 -16.52
C PHE A 878 13.07 -56.31 -16.57
N ILE A 879 12.37 -55.55 -17.41
CA ILE A 879 10.92 -55.61 -17.57
C ILE A 879 10.62 -55.90 -19.04
N ASP A 880 9.65 -56.78 -19.27
CA ASP A 880 9.16 -57.06 -20.60
C ASP A 880 8.43 -55.81 -21.14
N CYS A 881 9.15 -55.04 -21.95
CA CYS A 881 8.64 -53.87 -22.67
C CYS A 881 8.24 -54.24 -24.11
N SER A 882 7.93 -55.52 -24.36
CA SER A 882 7.49 -55.98 -25.68
C SER A 882 6.18 -55.32 -26.11
N ILE A 883 6.08 -55.06 -27.41
CA ILE A 883 4.99 -54.31 -28.03
C ILE A 883 3.77 -55.25 -28.12
N PRO A 884 2.57 -54.86 -27.66
CA PRO A 884 1.33 -55.56 -28.00
C PRO A 884 1.18 -55.66 -29.53
N GLU A 885 0.88 -56.85 -30.09
CA GLU A 885 0.83 -57.08 -31.55
C GLU A 885 -0.07 -56.07 -32.30
N GLU A 886 -1.14 -55.58 -31.68
CA GLU A 886 -2.06 -54.56 -32.21
C GLU A 886 -1.40 -53.20 -32.50
N LEU A 887 -0.34 -52.83 -31.78
CA LEU A 887 0.38 -51.55 -31.97
C LEU A 887 1.46 -51.64 -33.07
N ILE A 888 1.89 -52.85 -33.43
CA ILE A 888 2.86 -53.10 -34.50
C ILE A 888 2.21 -52.81 -35.87
N GLU A 889 0.93 -53.15 -36.04
CA GLU A 889 0.16 -52.86 -37.26
C GLU A 889 -0.07 -51.36 -37.50
N GLN A 890 0.01 -50.52 -36.47
CA GLN A 890 -0.26 -49.08 -36.55
C GLN A 890 0.97 -48.18 -36.79
N LYS A 891 2.13 -48.76 -37.15
CA LYS A 891 3.42 -48.06 -37.43
C LYS A 891 3.98 -47.22 -36.27
N TYR A 892 3.85 -47.68 -35.02
CA TYR A 892 4.49 -47.01 -33.89
C TYR A 892 5.99 -47.34 -33.78
N PRO A 893 6.83 -46.42 -33.25
CA PRO A 893 8.25 -46.69 -33.03
C PRO A 893 8.44 -47.82 -32.00
N LYS A 894 9.46 -48.68 -32.17
CA LYS A 894 9.63 -49.91 -31.36
C LYS A 894 9.72 -49.70 -29.83
N ASN A 895 9.94 -48.46 -29.38
CA ASN A 895 10.18 -48.11 -27.97
C ASN A 895 8.99 -47.37 -27.30
N VAL A 896 7.77 -47.38 -27.86
CA VAL A 896 6.64 -46.58 -27.33
C VAL A 896 6.31 -46.89 -25.87
N VAL A 897 6.31 -48.17 -25.47
CA VAL A 897 6.02 -48.58 -24.09
C VAL A 897 7.07 -48.00 -23.13
N GLN A 898 8.34 -48.05 -23.53
CA GLN A 898 9.44 -47.48 -22.75
C GLN A 898 9.32 -45.95 -22.62
N MET A 899 9.01 -45.24 -23.71
CA MET A 899 8.81 -43.80 -23.68
C MET A 899 7.56 -43.41 -22.88
N SER A 900 6.52 -44.25 -22.88
CA SER A 900 5.32 -44.05 -22.04
C SER A 900 5.63 -44.20 -20.55
N ILE A 901 6.45 -45.21 -20.17
CA ILE A 901 6.94 -45.37 -18.80
C ILE A 901 7.81 -44.18 -18.40
N PHE A 902 8.69 -43.72 -19.30
CA PHE A 902 9.53 -42.54 -19.09
C PHE A 902 8.69 -41.30 -18.79
N PHE A 903 7.71 -41.00 -19.65
CA PHE A 903 6.82 -39.86 -19.50
C PHE A 903 6.00 -39.96 -18.21
N GLN A 904 5.41 -41.13 -17.91
CA GLN A 904 4.65 -41.36 -16.68
C GLN A 904 5.50 -41.20 -15.42
N ALA A 905 6.71 -41.78 -15.40
CA ALA A 905 7.63 -41.67 -14.28
C ALA A 905 8.08 -40.22 -14.08
N PHE A 906 8.41 -39.52 -15.17
CA PHE A 906 8.82 -38.12 -15.11
C PHE A 906 7.74 -37.23 -14.48
N VAL A 907 6.49 -37.30 -14.95
CA VAL A 907 5.39 -36.50 -14.40
C VAL A 907 5.10 -36.84 -12.94
N LEU A 908 5.04 -38.13 -12.58
CA LEU A 908 4.81 -38.53 -11.19
C LEU A 908 5.95 -38.10 -10.28
N MET A 909 7.21 -38.19 -10.74
CA MET A 909 8.36 -37.68 -9.99
C MET A 909 8.25 -36.17 -9.75
N GLN A 910 7.67 -35.39 -10.67
CA GLN A 910 7.38 -33.96 -10.41
C GLN A 910 6.27 -33.76 -9.37
N VAL A 911 5.19 -34.56 -9.42
CA VAL A 911 4.14 -34.50 -8.39
C VAL A 911 4.74 -34.72 -6.99
N PHE A 912 5.57 -35.74 -6.80
CA PHE A 912 6.22 -35.99 -5.50
C PHE A 912 7.34 -34.99 -5.16
N ASN A 913 8.06 -34.47 -6.17
CA ASN A 913 9.03 -33.41 -5.97
C ASN A 913 8.37 -32.11 -5.48
N SER A 914 7.18 -31.77 -6.00
CA SER A 914 6.42 -30.60 -5.56
C SER A 914 6.12 -30.63 -4.06
N ILE A 915 5.83 -31.82 -3.50
CA ILE A 915 5.63 -32.03 -2.05
C ILE A 915 6.93 -31.74 -1.29
N SER A 916 8.07 -32.22 -1.80
CA SER A 916 9.39 -31.97 -1.19
C SER A 916 9.78 -30.50 -1.23
N CYS A 917 9.38 -29.77 -2.28
CA CYS A 917 9.64 -28.35 -2.45
C CYS A 917 8.81 -27.44 -1.54
N ARG A 918 7.76 -27.93 -0.87
CA ARG A 918 6.96 -27.13 0.10
C ARG A 918 7.77 -26.68 1.31
N GLN A 919 8.90 -27.35 1.60
CA GLN A 919 9.79 -26.96 2.69
C GLN A 919 11.14 -26.43 2.19
N LEU A 920 11.36 -25.15 2.43
CA LEU A 920 12.64 -24.48 2.24
C LEU A 920 13.57 -24.62 3.44
N ASP A 921 13.01 -24.64 4.66
CA ASP A 921 13.81 -24.60 5.89
C ASP A 921 14.56 -25.90 6.15
N TYR A 922 15.86 -25.77 6.37
CA TYR A 922 16.79 -26.87 6.64
C TYR A 922 16.52 -27.56 7.99
N HIS A 923 16.07 -26.81 8.99
CA HIS A 923 15.85 -27.33 10.35
C HIS A 923 14.59 -28.21 10.45
N THR A 924 13.61 -27.98 9.57
CA THR A 924 12.42 -28.83 9.48
C THR A 924 12.66 -29.90 8.42
N ARG A 925 12.99 -31.11 8.86
CA ARG A 925 13.28 -32.25 7.98
C ARG A 925 12.04 -33.02 7.53
N ASN A 926 10.84 -32.61 8.00
CA ASN A 926 9.60 -33.35 7.75
C ASN A 926 8.83 -32.75 6.57
N PRO A 927 8.92 -33.30 5.34
CA PRO A 927 8.22 -32.76 4.17
C PRO A 927 6.68 -32.78 4.28
N PHE A 928 6.14 -33.48 5.29
CA PHE A 928 4.70 -33.58 5.56
C PHE A 928 4.21 -32.60 6.63
N ALA A 929 5.02 -31.64 7.10
CA ALA A 929 4.51 -30.64 8.04
C ALA A 929 3.48 -29.73 7.34
N ASN A 930 2.34 -29.47 7.98
CA ASN A 930 1.22 -28.69 7.43
C ASN A 930 0.67 -29.22 6.10
N PHE A 931 0.70 -30.55 5.92
CA PHE A 931 0.35 -31.23 4.68
C PHE A 931 -1.04 -30.87 4.13
N CYS A 932 -2.05 -30.77 4.99
CA CYS A 932 -3.45 -30.51 4.61
C CYS A 932 -3.89 -29.04 4.71
N ASN A 933 -2.96 -28.11 5.00
CA ASN A 933 -3.34 -26.72 5.27
C ASN A 933 -3.69 -25.91 4.00
N ASN A 934 -3.25 -26.37 2.82
CA ASN A 934 -3.58 -25.76 1.53
C ASN A 934 -4.49 -26.71 0.72
N PRO A 935 -5.82 -26.47 0.65
CA PRO A 935 -6.73 -27.32 -0.13
C PRO A 935 -6.50 -27.18 -1.63
N LEU A 936 -6.10 -26.00 -2.11
CA LEU A 936 -5.86 -25.74 -3.52
C LEU A 936 -4.68 -26.56 -4.05
N PHE A 937 -3.63 -26.73 -3.24
CA PHE A 937 -2.50 -27.62 -3.56
C PHE A 937 -2.99 -29.04 -3.89
N TRP A 938 -3.84 -29.62 -3.04
CA TRP A 938 -4.34 -30.99 -3.24
C TRP A 938 -5.26 -31.13 -4.45
N VAL A 939 -6.10 -30.13 -4.70
CA VAL A 939 -6.96 -30.08 -5.89
C VAL A 939 -6.09 -30.13 -7.15
N VAL A 940 -5.05 -29.31 -7.21
CA VAL A 940 -4.12 -29.27 -8.35
C VAL A 940 -3.39 -30.61 -8.51
N GLN A 941 -2.78 -31.16 -7.44
CA GLN A 941 -2.07 -32.45 -7.53
C GLN A 941 -3.00 -33.60 -7.97
N THR A 942 -4.23 -33.63 -7.48
CA THR A 942 -5.21 -34.66 -7.82
C THR A 942 -5.60 -34.56 -9.29
N ILE A 943 -5.87 -33.34 -9.78
CA ILE A 943 -6.16 -33.08 -11.20
C ILE A 943 -4.99 -33.51 -12.07
N THR A 944 -3.75 -33.15 -11.72
CA THR A 944 -2.56 -33.54 -12.47
C THR A 944 -2.43 -35.06 -12.59
N VAL A 945 -2.60 -35.81 -11.50
CA VAL A 945 -2.51 -37.27 -11.53
C VAL A 945 -3.65 -37.89 -12.34
N ILE A 946 -4.88 -37.41 -12.19
CA ILE A 946 -6.04 -37.92 -12.96
C ILE A 946 -5.84 -37.68 -14.46
N VAL A 947 -5.50 -36.45 -14.86
CA VAL A 947 -5.28 -36.12 -16.27
C VAL A 947 -4.10 -36.93 -16.82
N GLN A 948 -3.02 -37.10 -16.07
CA GLN A 948 -1.90 -37.92 -16.48
C GLN A 948 -2.28 -39.39 -16.72
N VAL A 949 -3.07 -40.00 -15.83
CA VAL A 949 -3.55 -41.37 -16.01
C VAL A 949 -4.48 -41.47 -17.22
N LEU A 950 -5.34 -40.48 -17.44
CA LEU A 950 -6.21 -40.43 -18.62
C LEU A 950 -5.41 -40.27 -19.93
N LEU A 951 -4.36 -39.46 -19.93
CA LEU A 951 -3.48 -39.28 -21.10
C LEU A 951 -2.77 -40.59 -21.47
N ILE A 952 -2.24 -41.33 -20.48
CA ILE A 952 -1.62 -42.64 -20.75
C ILE A 952 -2.66 -43.67 -21.21
N GLN A 953 -3.82 -43.73 -20.56
CA GLN A 953 -4.81 -44.78 -20.79
C GLN A 953 -5.68 -44.52 -22.02
N TYR A 954 -5.81 -43.29 -22.50
CA TYR A 954 -6.69 -42.95 -23.63
C TYR A 954 -6.04 -42.08 -24.71
N GLY A 955 -4.82 -41.58 -24.50
CA GLY A 955 -4.13 -40.68 -25.44
C GLY A 955 -3.65 -41.36 -26.73
N GLY A 956 -3.31 -42.65 -26.66
CA GLY A 956 -3.01 -43.50 -27.81
C GLY A 956 -2.13 -42.83 -28.88
N LYS A 957 -2.62 -42.79 -30.13
CA LYS A 957 -1.89 -42.23 -31.29
C LYS A 957 -1.65 -40.74 -31.23
N TYR A 958 -2.57 -39.99 -30.64
CA TYR A 958 -2.53 -38.54 -30.64
C TYR A 958 -1.41 -38.01 -29.73
N VAL A 959 -1.22 -38.63 -28.56
CA VAL A 959 -0.14 -38.28 -27.62
C VAL A 959 1.11 -39.14 -27.87
N LYS A 960 1.07 -40.10 -28.81
CA LYS A 960 2.13 -41.09 -29.09
C LYS A 960 2.50 -41.93 -27.85
N VAL A 961 1.52 -42.31 -27.04
CA VAL A 961 1.66 -43.14 -25.83
C VAL A 961 0.97 -44.49 -25.97
N SER A 962 1.40 -45.46 -25.15
CA SER A 962 0.81 -46.80 -25.07
C SER A 962 0.18 -47.05 -23.70
N HIS A 963 -0.83 -47.92 -23.67
CA HIS A 963 -1.48 -48.34 -22.44
C HIS A 963 -0.48 -49.01 -21.50
N LEU A 964 -0.40 -48.53 -20.26
CA LEU A 964 0.45 -49.11 -19.23
C LEU A 964 -0.36 -50.05 -18.33
N THR A 965 0.28 -51.12 -17.88
CA THR A 965 -0.30 -52.04 -16.90
C THR A 965 -0.33 -51.41 -15.52
N LEU A 966 -1.20 -51.92 -14.64
CA LEU A 966 -1.25 -51.48 -13.24
C LEU A 966 0.12 -51.60 -12.54
N PHE A 967 0.87 -52.67 -12.83
CA PHE A 967 2.22 -52.86 -12.29
C PHE A 967 3.19 -51.76 -12.74
N GLN A 968 3.18 -51.39 -14.02
CA GLN A 968 4.02 -50.30 -14.54
C GLN A 968 3.62 -48.95 -13.93
N HIS A 969 2.32 -48.68 -13.76
CA HIS A 969 1.86 -47.48 -13.04
C HIS A 969 2.38 -47.44 -11.58
N LEU A 970 2.25 -48.55 -10.84
CA LEU A 970 2.74 -48.64 -9.46
C LEU A 970 4.26 -48.48 -9.37
N LEU A 971 4.99 -49.00 -10.35
CA LEU A 971 6.44 -48.84 -10.44
C LEU A 971 6.83 -47.36 -10.63
N CYS A 972 6.13 -46.63 -11.51
CA CYS A 972 6.34 -45.19 -11.67
C CYS A 972 6.01 -44.41 -10.39
N VAL A 973 4.95 -44.80 -9.66
CA VAL A 973 4.63 -44.23 -8.34
C VAL A 973 5.76 -44.49 -7.34
N GLY A 974 6.33 -45.71 -7.36
CA GLY A 974 7.48 -46.09 -6.54
C GLY A 974 8.70 -45.20 -6.77
N PHE A 975 9.04 -44.90 -8.03
CA PHE A 975 10.12 -43.96 -8.38
C PHE A 975 9.84 -42.55 -7.85
N GLY A 976 8.59 -42.11 -7.90
CA GLY A 976 8.14 -40.85 -7.31
C GLY A 976 8.36 -40.78 -5.80
N ILE A 977 7.90 -41.80 -5.06
CA ILE A 977 8.09 -41.90 -3.61
C ILE A 977 9.57 -41.97 -3.25
N GLY A 978 10.37 -42.71 -4.02
CA GLY A 978 11.82 -42.77 -3.86
C GLY A 978 12.50 -41.40 -3.94
N GLY A 979 11.96 -40.48 -4.74
CA GLY A 979 12.46 -39.10 -4.84
C GLY A 979 12.34 -38.32 -3.53
N ILE A 980 11.24 -38.52 -2.76
CA ILE A 980 11.07 -37.90 -1.44
C ILE A 980 12.12 -38.45 -0.47
N VAL A 981 12.28 -39.77 -0.43
CA VAL A 981 13.26 -40.44 0.46
C VAL A 981 14.67 -39.96 0.14
N PHE A 982 15.03 -39.92 -1.14
CA PHE A 982 16.34 -39.44 -1.58
C PHE A 982 16.54 -37.96 -1.22
N SER A 983 15.53 -37.11 -1.42
CA SER A 983 15.61 -35.69 -1.03
C SER A 983 15.87 -35.50 0.47
N ILE A 984 15.22 -36.31 1.33
CA ILE A 984 15.49 -36.31 2.78
C ILE A 984 16.93 -36.77 3.08
N LEU A 985 17.41 -37.83 2.43
CA LEU A 985 18.77 -38.32 2.60
C LEU A 985 19.82 -37.30 2.14
N PHE A 986 19.57 -36.63 1.01
CA PHE A 986 20.47 -35.63 0.44
C PHE A 986 20.57 -34.37 1.31
N LYS A 987 19.52 -34.07 2.10
CA LYS A 987 19.56 -33.00 3.11
C LYS A 987 20.57 -33.25 4.24
N PHE A 988 21.10 -34.46 4.43
CA PHE A 988 22.18 -34.71 5.40
C PHE A 988 23.56 -34.21 4.93
N ILE A 989 23.72 -33.85 3.66
CA ILE A 989 24.99 -33.36 3.12
C ILE A 989 25.29 -31.93 3.64
N PRO A 990 26.50 -31.65 4.15
CA PRO A 990 26.88 -30.34 4.68
C PRO A 990 26.79 -29.22 3.64
N GLU A 991 26.35 -28.04 4.08
CA GLU A 991 26.15 -26.86 3.22
C GLU A 991 27.44 -26.33 2.58
N GLN A 992 28.58 -26.50 3.26
CA GLN A 992 29.89 -25.99 2.83
C GLN A 992 30.31 -26.47 1.43
N LEU A 993 29.82 -27.64 1.01
CA LEU A 993 30.09 -28.20 -0.32
C LEU A 993 29.35 -27.45 -1.44
N CYS A 994 28.20 -26.84 -1.11
CA CYS A 994 27.33 -26.17 -2.07
C CYS A 994 27.50 -24.64 -2.09
N GLN A 995 28.18 -24.04 -1.11
CA GLN A 995 28.43 -22.60 -1.05
C GLN A 995 29.27 -22.06 -2.23
N LYS A 996 30.02 -22.92 -2.92
CA LYS A 996 30.82 -22.54 -4.10
C LYS A 996 30.03 -22.58 -5.42
N ILE A 997 28.79 -23.07 -5.41
CA ILE A 997 27.97 -23.22 -6.62
C ILE A 997 27.18 -21.92 -6.83
N HIS A 998 27.63 -21.08 -7.76
CA HIS A 998 26.89 -19.91 -8.23
C HIS A 998 26.53 -20.12 -9.70
N LEU A 999 25.42 -20.82 -9.96
CA LEU A 999 24.98 -21.11 -11.32
C LEU A 999 24.38 -19.88 -12.02
N PHE A 1000 23.69 -19.03 -11.25
CA PHE A 1000 23.02 -17.83 -11.74
C PHE A 1000 23.64 -16.60 -11.07
N ARG A 1001 24.17 -15.66 -11.88
CA ARG A 1001 24.66 -14.37 -11.40
C ARG A 1001 23.52 -13.37 -11.49
N GLU A 1002 22.86 -13.13 -10.36
CA GLU A 1002 21.83 -12.09 -10.24
C GLU A 1002 22.54 -10.73 -10.27
N GLU A 1003 22.10 -9.81 -11.14
CA GLU A 1003 22.59 -8.42 -11.12
C GLU A 1003 22.01 -7.71 -9.88
N GLU A 1004 22.83 -6.92 -9.18
CA GLU A 1004 22.36 -6.11 -8.07
C GLU A 1004 21.37 -5.05 -8.58
N ILE A 1005 20.16 -5.05 -8.02
CA ILE A 1005 19.18 -4.00 -8.29
C ILE A 1005 19.74 -2.69 -7.71
N LYS A 1006 20.17 -1.78 -8.58
CA LYS A 1006 20.51 -0.41 -8.16
C LYS A 1006 19.26 0.23 -7.54
N THR A 1007 19.37 0.72 -6.30
CA THR A 1007 18.31 1.38 -5.52
C THR A 1007 17.63 2.53 -6.26
N GLU A 1008 18.33 3.17 -7.20
CA GLU A 1008 17.83 4.30 -7.98
C GLU A 1008 16.71 3.92 -8.98
N LYS A 1009 16.66 2.67 -9.47
CA LYS A 1009 15.59 2.20 -10.36
C LYS A 1009 14.23 2.05 -9.66
N MET A 1010 14.21 1.96 -8.33
CA MET A 1010 12.98 1.91 -7.53
C MET A 1010 12.42 3.31 -7.21
N ASP A 1011 13.30 4.32 -7.07
CA ASP A 1011 12.93 5.70 -6.76
C ASP A 1011 12.31 6.44 -7.97
N ASP A 1012 12.23 5.78 -9.14
CA ASP A 1012 11.56 6.25 -10.36
C ASP A 1012 10.01 6.18 -10.28
N THR A 1013 9.51 6.45 -9.07
CA THR A 1013 8.08 6.63 -8.76
C THR A 1013 7.54 7.90 -9.41
N LEU A 1014 6.21 7.93 -9.60
CA LEU A 1014 5.40 8.97 -10.27
C LEU A 1014 5.99 10.40 -10.26
N THR A 1015 6.52 10.85 -9.13
CA THR A 1015 7.09 12.18 -8.89
C THR A 1015 8.35 12.49 -9.72
N SER A 1016 9.23 11.52 -10.01
CA SER A 1016 10.42 11.73 -10.85
C SER A 1016 10.05 11.92 -12.32
N LYS A 1017 9.07 11.14 -12.81
CA LYS A 1017 8.50 11.25 -14.17
C LYS A 1017 7.66 12.51 -14.33
N LEU A 1018 6.92 12.92 -13.30
CA LEU A 1018 6.20 14.21 -13.25
C LEU A 1018 7.17 15.39 -13.38
N ARG A 1019 8.32 15.35 -12.70
CA ARG A 1019 9.40 16.36 -12.85
C ARG A 1019 9.98 16.41 -14.27
N ARG A 1020 10.21 15.27 -14.92
CA ARG A 1020 10.79 15.21 -16.28
C ARG A 1020 9.87 15.75 -17.38
N LYS A 1021 8.55 15.52 -17.30
CA LYS A 1021 7.59 16.01 -18.32
C LYS A 1021 7.19 17.48 -18.14
N SER A 1022 7.09 17.99 -16.90
CA SER A 1022 6.78 19.41 -16.65
C SER A 1022 7.96 20.33 -17.01
N THR A 1023 9.19 19.94 -16.69
CA THR A 1023 10.41 20.69 -17.06
C THR A 1023 10.66 20.69 -18.58
N MET A 1024 10.34 19.61 -19.29
CA MET A 1024 10.44 19.61 -20.77
C MET A 1024 9.49 20.60 -21.44
N ARG A 1025 8.28 20.84 -20.91
CA ARG A 1025 7.36 21.87 -21.42
C ARG A 1025 7.83 23.30 -21.10
N LEU A 1026 8.45 23.52 -19.94
CA LEU A 1026 9.06 24.82 -19.60
C LEU A 1026 10.25 25.16 -20.52
N HIS A 1027 11.11 24.17 -20.84
CA HIS A 1027 12.23 24.38 -21.75
C HIS A 1027 11.83 24.52 -23.22
N THR A 1028 10.78 23.84 -23.68
CA THR A 1028 10.25 24.05 -25.06
C THR A 1028 9.50 25.37 -25.20
N SER A 1029 8.84 25.86 -24.15
CA SER A 1029 8.21 27.20 -24.12
C SER A 1029 9.25 28.34 -24.11
N GLN A 1030 10.37 28.17 -23.41
CA GLN A 1030 11.47 29.15 -23.43
C GLN A 1030 12.23 29.15 -24.76
N ARG A 1031 12.40 27.98 -25.42
CA ARG A 1031 12.95 27.91 -26.78
C ARG A 1031 12.01 28.52 -27.82
N SER A 1032 10.69 28.29 -27.74
CA SER A 1032 9.75 28.90 -28.69
C SER A 1032 9.67 30.43 -28.55
N LYS A 1033 9.81 30.99 -27.33
CA LYS A 1033 9.95 32.45 -27.15
C LYS A 1033 11.25 33.01 -27.72
N HIS A 1034 12.33 32.24 -27.73
CA HIS A 1034 13.61 32.64 -28.31
C HIS A 1034 13.61 32.58 -29.85
N ASP A 1035 12.93 31.59 -30.43
CA ASP A 1035 12.79 31.42 -31.88
C ASP A 1035 11.75 32.36 -32.51
N ILE A 1036 10.71 32.75 -31.77
CA ILE A 1036 9.76 33.79 -32.23
C ILE A 1036 10.40 35.19 -32.17
N GLY A 1037 11.34 35.42 -31.25
CA GLY A 1037 12.13 36.65 -31.16
C GLY A 1037 13.15 36.83 -32.28
N SER A 1038 13.72 35.74 -32.81
CA SER A 1038 14.66 35.77 -33.95
C SER A 1038 13.94 35.90 -35.29
N LEU A 1039 12.74 35.29 -35.45
CA LEU A 1039 11.91 35.43 -36.65
C LEU A 1039 11.30 36.83 -36.83
N LYS A 1040 10.97 37.54 -35.74
CA LYS A 1040 10.51 38.95 -35.82
C LYS A 1040 11.60 39.97 -36.16
N LYS A 1041 12.89 39.62 -35.94
CA LYS A 1041 14.03 40.48 -36.32
C LYS A 1041 14.50 40.28 -37.76
N MET A 1042 14.11 39.18 -38.42
CA MET A 1042 14.40 38.95 -39.84
C MET A 1042 13.31 39.47 -40.79
N SER A 1043 12.13 39.84 -40.28
CA SER A 1043 11.03 40.39 -41.10
C SER A 1043 10.94 41.93 -41.10
N SER A 1044 11.83 42.64 -40.38
CA SER A 1044 11.85 44.12 -40.34
C SER A 1044 12.93 44.76 -41.22
N ASP A 1045 13.80 43.96 -41.86
CA ASP A 1045 14.84 44.45 -42.80
C ASP A 1045 14.47 44.24 -44.28
N LYS A 1046 13.22 43.82 -44.57
CA LYS A 1046 12.62 43.83 -45.91
C LYS A 1046 11.12 44.15 -45.84
N LEU A 1047 10.81 45.40 -45.48
CA LEU A 1047 9.62 46.14 -45.92
C LEU A 1047 9.79 47.62 -45.58
#